data_AF-A0AAD7PBU6-F1
#
_entry.id   AF-A0AAD7PBU6-F1
#
_cell.length_a   1.000
_cell.length_b   1.000
_cell.length_c   1.000
_cell.angle_alpha   90.00
_cell.angle_beta   90.00
_cell.angle_gamma   90.00
#
_symmetry.space_group_name_H-M   'P 1'
#
loop_
_entity.id
_entity.type
_entity.pdbx_description
1 polymer ?
#
loop_
_entity_poly.entity_id
_entity_poly.type
_entity_poly.pdbx_seq_one_letter_code
_entity_poly.pdbx_strand_id
1 'polypeptide(L)'
;MSKMGRRLSLMKSTKSALMRSQTGDFDHNRWLFETRGTYGYGNAIWPSDGGFANGKSDDGVVEPTELMNKPWRPLTRKLKIPAAVLSPYRLLIFVRMVVLGLFLAWRVNHPNNDAIWLWGMSVVCEIWFAFSWLLDQLPKLCPVNRSTDLNVLKDKFETPSPNNPSGKSDLPGVDVFVSTADPEKEPPLVTANTILSILAANYPVEKLACYVSDDGGALLTFEAMAEAASFANIWVPFCRKHDIEPRNPESYFNLKRDPYKNKVKSDFVKDRRRVKREYDEFKVRINGLPDSIRRRSDAYHAREEIKAMKLERQNRDDEPVETVKIPKATWMADGTHWPGTWTDPTVEHSKGDHAGIIQVMLKPPSDEPLLGSADDEKLIDLTDVDIRLPLLVYVSREKRPGYDHNKKAGAMNALVRASAIMSNGPFILNLDCDHYIYNSQAMREGMCFMMDRGGDRLCYVQFPQRFEGIDPSDRYANHNTVFFDVNMRALDGLQGPVYVGTGCLFRRIALYGFDPPRSKENHPGCCSYCFSRRKHSSIANTPEENRALRMGDSDDEEMNLSLLPKRFGNSTFLIDSIPVAEFQGRPLADHPAVKNGRPPGALTIARELLDASTVAEAISVISCWYEDKTEWGQRVGWIYGSVTEDVVTGYRMHNRGWKSVYCVTKRDAFRGTAPINLTDRLHQVLRWATGSVEIFFSRNNALLASSRMKLTATDCIPQCWNLPIHLHLSYCLLLPSCTFPLLRPVHCSDSKCDFSSLPVDHHVDFVHAGGA
;
A
#
# COMPACT_ATOMS: atom_id res chain seq x y z
N MET A 1 34.63 -86.19 11.65
CA MET A 1 35.42 -85.17 12.36
C MET A 1 34.44 -84.25 13.08
N SER A 2 34.07 -84.51 14.34
CA SER A 2 34.76 -84.18 15.59
C SER A 2 34.42 -82.77 16.15
N LYS A 3 33.72 -82.79 17.30
CA LYS A 3 33.74 -81.89 18.49
C LYS A 3 33.10 -80.49 18.38
N MET A 4 32.12 -80.13 19.23
CA MET A 4 32.18 -79.71 20.67
C MET A 4 32.89 -78.34 20.80
N GLY A 5 32.42 -77.27 21.46
CA GLY A 5 31.28 -76.91 22.30
C GLY A 5 31.52 -75.51 22.94
N ARG A 6 30.50 -74.96 23.62
CA ARG A 6 30.46 -73.99 24.77
C ARG A 6 31.43 -72.79 24.87
N ARG A 7 30.85 -71.60 25.17
CA ARG A 7 31.00 -70.74 26.41
C ARG A 7 30.56 -69.28 26.09
N LEU A 8 29.51 -68.70 26.66
CA LEU A 8 29.37 -68.05 27.99
C LEU A 8 30.52 -67.09 28.39
N SER A 9 30.23 -65.79 28.50
CA SER A 9 30.68 -64.91 29.61
C SER A 9 29.97 -63.56 29.61
N LEU A 10 29.27 -63.28 30.71
CA LEU A 10 28.88 -61.95 31.19
C LEU A 10 30.12 -61.14 31.61
N MET A 11 30.08 -59.80 31.47
CA MET A 11 30.42 -58.78 32.49
C MET A 11 30.46 -57.40 31.82
N LYS A 12 29.56 -56.47 32.16
CA LYS A 12 29.57 -55.51 33.28
C LYS A 12 30.45 -54.27 33.01
N SER A 13 29.74 -53.16 32.86
CA SER A 13 30.08 -51.74 33.04
C SER A 13 31.48 -51.40 33.57
N THR A 14 32.15 -50.46 32.89
CA THR A 14 32.99 -49.46 33.57
C THR A 14 33.01 -48.16 32.78
N LYS A 15 32.51 -47.08 33.40
CA LYS A 15 32.73 -45.70 32.97
C LYS A 15 34.15 -45.27 33.39
N SER A 16 34.89 -44.66 32.47
CA SER A 16 36.08 -43.83 32.73
C SER A 16 36.42 -43.11 31.42
N ALA A 17 36.00 -41.85 31.25
CA ALA A 17 36.75 -40.63 31.55
C ALA A 17 37.67 -40.19 30.38
N LEU A 18 37.23 -39.11 29.71
CA LEU A 18 38.00 -38.03 29.08
C LEU A 18 39.31 -38.33 28.33
N MET A 19 39.30 -38.08 27.02
CA MET A 19 40.30 -37.22 26.38
C MET A 19 39.70 -36.52 25.16
N ARG A 20 39.86 -35.20 25.15
CA ARG A 20 39.42 -34.24 24.14
C ARG A 20 40.62 -34.00 23.23
N SER A 21 40.51 -34.33 21.95
CA SER A 21 41.38 -33.76 20.91
C SER A 21 40.52 -33.00 19.91
N GLN A 22 40.83 -31.70 19.81
CA GLN A 22 40.30 -30.76 18.84
C GLN A 22 40.79 -31.13 17.44
N THR A 23 39.87 -31.39 16.52
CA THR A 23 39.94 -30.97 15.11
C THR A 23 38.54 -31.09 14.55
N GLY A 24 38.04 -29.99 13.97
CA GLY A 24 36.68 -29.90 13.46
C GLY A 24 36.56 -30.55 12.09
N ASP A 25 35.54 -31.38 11.96
CA ASP A 25 34.73 -31.53 10.75
C ASP A 25 33.32 -31.92 11.20
N PHE A 26 32.32 -31.12 10.82
CA PHE A 26 30.93 -31.30 11.22
C PHE A 26 30.26 -32.26 10.23
N ASP A 27 30.13 -33.53 10.60
CA ASP A 27 29.57 -34.57 9.75
C ASP A 27 28.03 -34.45 9.66
N HIS A 28 27.55 -33.92 8.54
CA HIS A 28 26.14 -33.64 8.28
C HIS A 28 25.24 -34.89 8.20
N ASN A 29 25.82 -36.10 8.09
CA ASN A 29 25.05 -37.32 7.88
C ASN A 29 24.50 -37.95 9.18
N ARG A 30 24.94 -37.50 10.36
CA ARG A 30 24.53 -38.10 11.64
C ARG A 30 23.24 -37.50 12.23
N TRP A 31 22.86 -36.27 11.84
CA TRP A 31 21.66 -35.61 12.40
C TRP A 31 20.35 -36.01 11.70
N LEU A 32 20.41 -36.56 10.49
CA LEU A 32 19.23 -36.91 9.69
C LEU A 32 18.63 -38.29 9.99
N PHE A 33 19.29 -39.14 10.79
CA PHE A 33 18.84 -40.53 11.01
C PHE A 33 18.63 -40.96 12.47
N GLU A 34 18.81 -40.08 13.46
CA GLU A 34 18.50 -40.37 14.87
C GLU A 34 17.35 -39.50 15.39
N THR A 35 16.15 -39.67 14.82
CA THR A 35 14.89 -39.47 15.56
C THR A 35 13.90 -40.56 15.16
N ARG A 36 14.16 -41.80 15.60
CA ARG A 36 13.09 -42.78 15.76
C ARG A 36 12.31 -42.45 17.05
N GLY A 37 11.54 -41.37 17.00
CA GLY A 37 10.48 -41.07 17.95
C GLY A 37 9.16 -41.57 17.35
N THR A 38 8.62 -42.64 17.93
CA THR A 38 7.40 -43.33 17.51
C THR A 38 6.19 -42.39 17.46
N TYR A 39 5.49 -42.40 16.33
CA TYR A 39 4.15 -41.85 16.15
C TYR A 39 3.19 -42.50 17.16
N GLY A 40 2.68 -41.70 18.10
CA GLY A 40 1.54 -42.04 18.94
C GLY A 40 0.28 -41.33 18.43
N TYR A 41 -0.65 -42.13 17.93
CA TYR A 41 -2.01 -41.79 17.54
C TYR A 41 -2.77 -41.15 18.72
N GLY A 42 -3.47 -40.02 18.52
CA GLY A 42 -4.57 -39.60 19.42
C GLY A 42 -4.65 -38.12 19.83
N ASN A 43 -5.76 -37.50 19.42
CA ASN A 43 -6.48 -36.36 20.01
C ASN A 43 -5.92 -34.93 19.85
N ALA A 44 -6.37 -34.31 18.76
CA ALA A 44 -6.76 -32.90 18.77
C ALA A 44 -8.15 -32.76 19.43
N ILE A 45 -8.30 -31.85 20.40
CA ILE A 45 -9.59 -31.22 20.74
C ILE A 45 -9.34 -29.74 21.07
N TRP A 46 -10.11 -28.88 20.41
CA TRP A 46 -10.54 -27.54 20.85
C TRP A 46 -12.08 -27.52 20.68
N PRO A 47 -12.88 -26.57 21.23
CA PRO A 47 -12.80 -25.80 22.48
C PRO A 47 -14.21 -25.69 23.18
N SER A 48 -14.36 -24.90 24.27
CA SER A 48 -15.41 -23.85 24.42
C SER A 48 -15.45 -23.17 25.81
N ASP A 49 -15.97 -21.94 25.81
CA ASP A 49 -16.12 -20.95 26.90
C ASP A 49 -17.01 -21.37 28.10
N GLY A 50 -16.76 -20.74 29.26
CA GLY A 50 -17.81 -20.27 30.19
C GLY A 50 -17.93 -20.88 31.60
N GLY A 51 -17.58 -20.08 32.64
CA GLY A 51 -18.40 -19.90 33.86
C GLY A 51 -18.30 -20.85 35.07
N PHE A 52 -17.92 -20.25 36.22
CA PHE A 52 -18.23 -20.57 37.64
C PHE A 52 -17.42 -21.61 38.45
N ALA A 53 -16.62 -21.03 39.38
CA ALA A 53 -16.36 -21.38 40.79
C ALA A 53 -16.34 -22.86 41.24
N ASN A 54 -15.21 -23.35 41.75
CA ASN A 54 -14.76 -23.21 43.16
C ASN A 54 -13.68 -24.28 43.48
N GLY A 55 -12.62 -23.91 44.22
CA GLY A 55 -11.90 -24.86 45.09
C GLY A 55 -10.59 -25.53 44.61
N LYS A 56 -9.47 -24.93 45.03
CA LYS A 56 -8.19 -25.54 45.47
C LYS A 56 -7.15 -26.08 44.48
N SER A 57 -5.93 -25.55 44.75
CA SER A 57 -4.56 -26.08 44.60
C SER A 57 -3.99 -26.29 43.20
N ASP A 58 -3.22 -25.27 42.79
CA ASP A 58 -1.80 -25.37 42.44
C ASP A 58 -1.42 -26.41 41.38
N ASP A 59 -1.46 -25.98 40.12
CA ASP A 59 -0.38 -26.26 39.16
C ASP A 59 -0.46 -25.24 38.03
N GLY A 60 0.43 -24.25 38.09
CA GLY A 60 0.57 -23.24 37.06
C GLY A 60 0.97 -23.88 35.74
N VAL A 61 0.18 -23.63 34.70
CA VAL A 61 0.52 -23.94 33.32
C VAL A 61 1.78 -23.15 32.96
N VAL A 62 2.92 -23.82 33.02
CA VAL A 62 4.20 -23.33 32.53
C VAL A 62 4.10 -23.28 31.01
N GLU A 63 3.80 -22.09 30.46
CA GLU A 63 4.25 -21.73 29.12
C GLU A 63 5.77 -22.03 29.05
N PRO A 64 6.32 -22.59 27.96
CA PRO A 64 7.72 -22.96 27.93
C PRO A 64 8.61 -21.72 28.08
N THR A 65 9.07 -21.47 29.29
CA THR A 65 10.02 -20.42 29.68
C THR A 65 11.34 -20.53 28.92
N GLU A 66 11.63 -21.70 28.32
CA GLU A 66 12.76 -21.91 27.42
C GLU A 66 12.67 -21.14 26.07
N LEU A 67 11.48 -20.72 25.64
CA LEU A 67 11.32 -19.83 24.48
C LEU A 67 11.52 -18.35 24.86
N MET A 68 11.41 -17.98 26.14
CA MET A 68 11.58 -16.61 26.65
C MET A 68 13.04 -16.18 26.73
N ASN A 69 13.97 -17.12 26.88
CA ASN A 69 15.38 -16.83 27.13
C ASN A 69 16.29 -16.82 25.89
N LYS A 70 15.75 -16.78 24.66
CA LYS A 70 16.58 -16.62 23.46
C LYS A 70 16.77 -15.12 23.17
N PRO A 71 18.01 -14.59 23.17
CA PRO A 71 18.28 -13.17 22.90
C PRO A 71 17.88 -12.71 21.48
N TRP A 72 17.52 -13.65 20.59
CA TRP A 72 17.35 -13.41 19.16
C TRP A 72 16.01 -13.95 18.63
N ARG A 73 14.89 -13.42 19.10
CA ARG A 73 13.56 -13.75 18.55
C ARG A 73 13.34 -13.04 17.20
N PRO A 74 12.94 -13.76 16.13
CA PRO A 74 12.63 -13.12 14.85
C PRO A 74 11.33 -12.32 14.96
N LEU A 75 11.25 -11.16 14.30
CA LEU A 75 10.05 -10.32 14.30
C LEU A 75 8.94 -10.91 13.41
N THR A 76 9.35 -11.67 12.39
CA THR A 76 8.44 -12.31 11.44
C THR A 76 8.70 -13.81 11.33
N ARG A 77 7.64 -14.57 11.10
CA ARG A 77 7.71 -16.02 10.88
C ARG A 77 7.00 -16.38 9.59
N LYS A 78 7.62 -17.28 8.83
CA LYS A 78 6.99 -17.91 7.66
C LYS A 78 6.27 -19.16 8.14
N LEU A 79 4.95 -19.16 8.02
CA LEU A 79 4.09 -20.29 8.33
C LEU A 79 4.05 -21.21 7.11
N LYS A 80 4.53 -22.45 7.26
CA LYS A 80 4.41 -23.47 6.22
C LYS A 80 2.95 -23.92 6.14
N ILE A 81 2.41 -23.93 4.93
CA ILE A 81 1.09 -24.51 4.67
C ILE A 81 1.19 -26.04 4.85
N PRO A 82 0.23 -26.69 5.54
CA PRO A 82 0.26 -28.14 5.74
C PRO A 82 0.44 -28.90 4.42
N ALA A 83 1.41 -29.81 4.39
CA ALA A 83 1.72 -30.60 3.20
C ALA A 83 0.50 -31.41 2.71
N ALA A 84 -0.39 -31.81 3.63
CA ALA A 84 -1.64 -32.50 3.34
C ALA A 84 -2.61 -31.71 2.43
N VAL A 85 -2.54 -30.37 2.43
CA VAL A 85 -3.37 -29.54 1.53
C VAL A 85 -2.62 -29.23 0.24
N LEU A 86 -1.31 -28.96 0.33
CA LEU A 86 -0.52 -28.52 -0.81
C LEU A 86 -0.12 -29.66 -1.76
N SER A 87 0.16 -30.86 -1.24
CA SER A 87 0.53 -32.02 -2.08
C SER A 87 -0.60 -32.51 -2.99
N PRO A 88 -1.87 -32.69 -2.55
CA PRO A 88 -2.94 -33.07 -3.47
C PRO A 88 -3.23 -31.96 -4.48
N TYR A 89 -3.14 -30.68 -4.07
CA TYR A 89 -3.32 -29.55 -4.99
C TYR A 89 -2.29 -29.56 -6.13
N ARG A 90 -1.00 -29.75 -5.81
CA ARG A 90 0.08 -29.86 -6.81
C ARG A 90 -0.11 -31.08 -7.72
N LEU A 91 -0.53 -32.21 -7.16
CA LEU A 91 -0.81 -33.42 -7.94
C LEU A 91 -1.98 -33.20 -8.91
N LEU A 92 -3.07 -32.59 -8.45
CA LEU A 92 -4.25 -32.31 -9.29
C LEU A 92 -3.91 -31.33 -10.42
N ILE A 93 -3.11 -30.29 -10.16
CA ILE A 93 -2.63 -29.38 -11.21
C ILE A 93 -1.79 -30.16 -12.23
N PHE A 94 -0.88 -31.01 -11.76
CA PHE A 94 -0.05 -31.81 -12.65
C PHE A 94 -0.88 -32.76 -13.53
N VAL A 95 -1.86 -33.46 -12.95
CA VAL A 95 -2.79 -34.31 -13.71
C VAL A 95 -3.57 -33.49 -14.73
N ARG A 96 -4.08 -32.31 -14.34
CA ARG A 96 -4.79 -31.40 -15.24
C ARG A 96 -3.90 -30.90 -16.38
N MET A 97 -2.62 -30.64 -16.11
CA MET A 97 -1.62 -30.29 -17.13
C MET A 97 -1.44 -31.41 -18.17
N VAL A 98 -1.34 -32.66 -17.71
CA VAL A 98 -1.20 -33.83 -18.60
C VAL A 98 -2.47 -33.99 -19.45
N VAL A 99 -3.66 -33.95 -18.83
CA VAL A 99 -4.94 -34.07 -19.54
C VAL A 99 -5.11 -32.95 -20.57
N LEU A 100 -4.77 -31.70 -20.21
CA LEU A 100 -4.84 -30.56 -21.12
C LEU A 100 -3.86 -30.71 -22.29
N GLY A 101 -2.64 -31.18 -22.03
CA GLY A 101 -1.65 -31.46 -23.08
C GLY A 101 -2.13 -32.54 -24.06
N LEU A 102 -2.69 -33.64 -23.55
CA LEU A 102 -3.27 -34.70 -24.38
C LEU A 102 -4.48 -34.20 -25.18
N PHE A 103 -5.35 -33.39 -24.57
CA PHE A 103 -6.49 -32.77 -25.22
C PHE A 103 -6.05 -31.87 -26.39
N LEU A 104 -5.10 -30.97 -26.17
CA LEU A 104 -4.60 -30.06 -27.22
C LEU A 104 -3.88 -30.83 -28.34
N ALA A 105 -3.09 -31.85 -28.00
CA ALA A 105 -2.43 -32.70 -28.99
C ALA A 105 -3.46 -33.44 -29.86
N TRP A 106 -4.49 -34.01 -29.24
CA TRP A 106 -5.60 -34.62 -29.97
C TRP A 106 -6.32 -33.59 -30.85
N ARG A 107 -6.62 -32.41 -30.32
CA ARG A 107 -7.34 -31.33 -31.00
C ARG A 107 -6.62 -30.86 -32.27
N VAL A 108 -5.30 -30.70 -32.21
CA VAL A 108 -4.46 -30.27 -33.35
C VAL A 108 -4.36 -31.38 -34.41
N ASN A 109 -4.29 -32.64 -33.99
CA ASN A 109 -4.18 -33.78 -34.91
C ASN A 109 -5.50 -34.17 -35.61
N HIS A 110 -6.64 -33.65 -35.17
CA HIS A 110 -7.96 -33.93 -35.76
C HIS A 110 -8.60 -32.63 -36.31
N PRO A 111 -8.16 -32.17 -37.51
CA PRO A 111 -8.78 -31.05 -38.18
C PRO A 111 -10.20 -31.35 -38.67
N ASN A 112 -11.10 -30.37 -38.54
CA ASN A 112 -12.41 -30.44 -39.17
C ASN A 112 -12.32 -29.81 -40.57
N ASN A 113 -12.36 -30.66 -41.61
CA ASN A 113 -12.20 -30.26 -42.99
C ASN A 113 -13.42 -29.48 -43.54
N ASP A 114 -14.60 -29.63 -42.94
CA ASP A 114 -15.82 -28.95 -43.39
C ASP A 114 -15.86 -27.46 -43.00
N ALA A 115 -15.08 -27.08 -41.98
CA ALA A 115 -15.05 -25.72 -41.44
C ALA A 115 -13.65 -25.35 -40.90
N ILE A 116 -12.64 -25.43 -41.77
CA ILE A 116 -11.22 -25.29 -41.39
C ILE A 116 -10.91 -23.94 -40.71
N TRP A 117 -11.57 -22.86 -41.11
CA TRP A 117 -11.40 -21.53 -40.53
C TRP A 117 -11.96 -21.42 -39.12
N LEU A 118 -13.16 -21.96 -38.87
CA LEU A 118 -13.77 -21.99 -37.54
C LEU A 118 -12.99 -22.90 -36.60
N TRP A 119 -12.55 -24.06 -37.11
CA TRP A 119 -11.67 -24.96 -36.38
C TRP A 119 -10.35 -24.29 -36.01
N GLY A 120 -9.67 -23.64 -36.97
CA GLY A 120 -8.38 -22.98 -36.74
C GLY A 120 -8.49 -21.87 -35.70
N MET A 121 -9.52 -21.03 -35.78
CA MET A 121 -9.77 -19.97 -34.80
C MET A 121 -10.05 -20.52 -33.39
N SER A 122 -10.84 -21.60 -33.28
CA SER A 122 -11.09 -22.29 -32.01
C SER A 122 -9.81 -22.87 -31.41
N VAL A 123 -8.97 -23.55 -32.21
CA VAL A 123 -7.71 -24.14 -31.73
C VAL A 123 -6.74 -23.08 -31.24
N VAL A 124 -6.61 -21.96 -31.95
CA VAL A 124 -5.75 -20.84 -31.51
C VAL A 124 -6.25 -20.26 -30.18
N CYS A 125 -7.56 -20.08 -30.02
CA CYS A 125 -8.14 -19.60 -28.76
C CYS A 125 -7.90 -20.59 -27.61
N GLU A 126 -8.08 -21.90 -27.85
CA GLU A 126 -7.87 -22.96 -26.85
C GLU A 126 -6.40 -23.07 -26.42
N ILE A 127 -5.45 -22.98 -27.36
CA ILE A 127 -4.01 -22.93 -27.05
C ILE A 127 -3.69 -21.70 -26.20
N TRP A 128 -4.23 -20.54 -26.57
CA TRP A 128 -4.02 -19.31 -25.79
C TRP A 128 -4.61 -19.40 -24.38
N PHE A 129 -5.81 -19.97 -24.21
CA PHE A 129 -6.40 -20.21 -22.89
C PHE A 129 -5.59 -21.20 -22.07
N ALA A 130 -5.08 -22.27 -22.69
CA ALA A 130 -4.24 -23.24 -22.01
C ALA A 130 -2.91 -22.62 -21.54
N PHE A 131 -2.27 -21.82 -22.39
CA PHE A 131 -1.06 -21.09 -22.05
C PHE A 131 -1.31 -20.07 -20.93
N SER A 132 -2.37 -19.28 -21.04
CA SER A 132 -2.75 -18.32 -20.02
C SER A 132 -3.11 -19.00 -18.69
N TRP A 133 -3.85 -20.11 -18.72
CA TRP A 133 -4.17 -20.88 -17.52
C TRP A 133 -2.91 -21.44 -16.85
N LEU A 134 -1.98 -22.01 -17.63
CA LEU A 134 -0.71 -22.51 -17.10
C LEU A 134 0.04 -21.42 -16.35
N LEU A 135 0.25 -20.26 -16.98
CA LEU A 135 0.96 -19.14 -16.38
C LEU A 135 0.26 -18.61 -15.11
N ASP A 136 -1.09 -18.61 -15.06
CA ASP A 136 -1.86 -18.26 -13.85
C ASP A 136 -1.66 -19.26 -12.70
N GLN A 137 -1.45 -20.55 -13.01
CA GLN A 137 -1.26 -21.58 -11.98
C GLN A 137 0.17 -21.63 -11.42
N LEU A 138 1.19 -21.26 -12.20
CA LEU A 138 2.60 -21.32 -11.77
C LEU A 138 2.88 -20.61 -10.42
N PRO A 139 2.46 -19.35 -10.20
CA PRO A 139 2.71 -18.68 -8.92
C PRO A 139 1.98 -19.37 -7.75
N LYS A 140 0.82 -19.99 -8.01
CA LYS A 140 -0.03 -20.66 -7.00
C LYS A 140 0.58 -21.96 -6.48
N LEU A 141 1.65 -22.47 -7.09
CA LEU A 141 2.33 -23.69 -6.65
C LEU A 141 3.14 -23.50 -5.36
N CYS A 142 3.55 -22.27 -5.03
CA CYS A 142 4.41 -21.96 -3.89
C CYS A 142 3.81 -20.87 -2.97
N PRO A 143 2.60 -21.05 -2.41
CA PRO A 143 2.01 -20.08 -1.52
C PRO A 143 2.78 -20.02 -0.19
N VAL A 144 2.92 -18.82 0.36
CA VAL A 144 3.59 -18.59 1.65
C VAL A 144 2.66 -17.79 2.55
N ASN A 145 2.51 -18.26 3.79
CA ASN A 145 1.86 -17.48 4.84
C ASN A 145 2.92 -16.86 5.75
N ARG A 146 2.65 -15.65 6.24
CA ARG A 146 3.53 -14.93 7.17
C ARG A 146 2.74 -14.44 8.37
N SER A 147 3.41 -14.36 9.51
CA SER A 147 2.87 -13.86 10.77
C SER A 147 3.88 -12.93 11.43
N THR A 148 3.38 -11.94 12.15
CA THR A 148 4.14 -10.89 12.84
C THR A 148 4.00 -11.06 14.35
N ASP A 149 5.10 -10.86 15.09
CA ASP A 149 5.12 -10.92 16.55
C ASP A 149 5.27 -9.50 17.14
N LEU A 150 4.16 -8.84 17.45
CA LEU A 150 4.16 -7.45 17.94
C LEU A 150 4.79 -7.27 19.32
N ASN A 151 4.68 -8.26 20.19
CA ASN A 151 5.30 -8.22 21.52
C ASN A 151 6.83 -8.15 21.41
N VAL A 152 7.42 -8.91 20.47
CA VAL A 152 8.87 -8.90 20.23
C VAL A 152 9.32 -7.55 19.65
N LEU A 153 8.50 -6.91 18.82
CA LEU A 153 8.80 -5.56 18.32
C LEU A 153 8.85 -4.56 19.48
N LYS A 154 7.85 -4.60 20.37
CA LYS A 154 7.79 -3.74 21.55
C LYS A 154 8.99 -3.97 22.47
N ASP A 155 9.31 -5.23 22.78
CA ASP A 155 10.45 -5.62 23.62
C ASP A 155 11.81 -5.22 23.03
N LYS A 156 11.90 -5.08 21.70
CA LYS A 156 13.16 -4.75 21.02
C LYS A 156 13.38 -3.24 20.83
N PHE A 157 12.31 -2.50 20.54
CA PHE A 157 12.41 -1.10 20.11
C PHE A 157 11.85 -0.09 21.13
N GLU A 158 10.98 -0.51 22.04
CA GLU A 158 10.25 0.41 22.92
C GLU A 158 10.50 0.16 24.41
N THR A 159 10.85 -1.06 24.82
CA THR A 159 11.17 -1.31 26.23
C THR A 159 12.57 -0.79 26.58
N PRO A 160 12.74 -0.22 27.80
CA PRO A 160 14.06 0.15 28.31
C PRO A 160 15.02 -1.03 28.25
N SER A 161 16.20 -0.81 27.68
CA SER A 161 17.27 -1.82 27.59
C SER A 161 18.61 -1.19 28.00
N PRO A 162 19.66 -1.97 28.29
CA PRO A 162 20.97 -1.41 28.61
C PRO A 162 21.51 -0.43 27.55
N ASN A 163 21.12 -0.61 26.28
CA ASN A 163 21.50 0.25 25.16
C ASN A 163 20.53 1.42 24.94
N ASN A 164 19.35 1.41 25.57
CA ASN A 164 18.37 2.50 25.54
C ASN A 164 17.86 2.77 26.97
N PRO A 165 18.62 3.52 27.77
CA PRO A 165 18.26 3.82 29.16
C PRO A 165 17.05 4.76 29.26
N SER A 166 16.73 5.51 28.20
CA SER A 166 15.64 6.49 28.19
C SER A 166 14.24 5.88 28.09
N GLY A 167 14.12 4.62 27.63
CA GLY A 167 12.83 3.98 27.36
C GLY A 167 12.04 4.61 26.21
N LYS A 168 12.65 5.50 25.41
CA LYS A 168 12.02 6.08 24.22
C LYS A 168 11.95 5.08 23.07
N SER A 169 10.98 5.26 22.18
CA SER A 169 10.84 4.39 21.01
C SER A 169 11.98 4.62 20.01
N ASP A 170 12.71 3.56 19.69
CA ASP A 170 13.69 3.52 18.59
C ASP A 170 13.00 3.10 17.27
N LEU A 171 11.68 3.24 17.16
CA LEU A 171 10.99 2.98 15.89
C LEU A 171 11.27 4.08 14.85
N PRO A 172 11.36 3.73 13.56
CA PRO A 172 11.57 4.71 12.49
C PRO A 172 10.33 5.58 12.25
N GLY A 173 10.55 6.77 11.69
CA GLY A 173 9.46 7.65 11.25
C GLY A 173 8.61 7.05 10.13
N VAL A 174 7.32 7.34 10.14
CA VAL A 174 6.35 6.94 9.11
C VAL A 174 5.56 8.15 8.66
N ASP A 175 5.64 8.43 7.37
CA ASP A 175 4.85 9.47 6.72
C ASP A 175 3.65 8.82 6.03
N VAL A 176 2.44 9.19 6.43
CA VAL A 176 1.19 8.69 5.83
C VAL A 176 0.70 9.70 4.83
N PHE A 177 0.53 9.28 3.58
CA PHE A 177 0.05 10.12 2.48
C PHE A 177 -1.39 9.81 2.19
N VAL A 178 -2.21 10.85 2.13
CA VAL A 178 -3.60 10.81 1.70
C VAL A 178 -3.74 11.79 0.53
N SER A 179 -4.14 11.30 -0.63
CA SER A 179 -4.43 12.15 -1.80
C SER A 179 -5.93 12.26 -2.01
N THR A 180 -6.43 13.47 -2.21
CA THR A 180 -7.80 13.74 -2.64
C THR A 180 -7.81 14.52 -3.96
N ALA A 181 -8.75 14.20 -4.84
CA ALA A 181 -8.83 14.80 -6.15
C ALA A 181 -9.62 16.12 -6.16
N ASP A 182 -10.82 16.11 -5.58
CA ASP A 182 -11.76 17.23 -5.63
C ASP A 182 -12.90 16.99 -4.61
N PRO A 183 -13.28 17.99 -3.79
CA PRO A 183 -14.39 17.85 -2.84
C PRO A 183 -15.75 17.48 -3.48
N GLU A 184 -15.96 17.77 -4.76
CA GLU A 184 -17.20 17.38 -5.47
C GLU A 184 -17.27 15.88 -5.76
N LYS A 185 -16.12 15.25 -6.05
CA LYS A 185 -16.03 13.83 -6.35
C LYS A 185 -15.89 13.00 -5.09
N GLU A 186 -15.15 13.54 -4.12
CA GLU A 186 -14.78 12.88 -2.88
C GLU A 186 -15.24 13.77 -1.71
N PRO A 187 -16.30 13.37 -0.99
CA PRO A 187 -16.84 14.21 0.07
C PRO A 187 -15.78 14.51 1.15
N PRO A 188 -15.56 15.78 1.54
CA PRO A 188 -14.55 16.15 2.54
C PRO A 188 -14.69 15.42 3.88
N LEU A 189 -15.92 15.03 4.24
CA LEU A 189 -16.19 14.25 5.44
C LEU A 189 -15.50 12.87 5.42
N VAL A 190 -15.46 12.21 4.26
CA VAL A 190 -14.80 10.89 4.12
C VAL A 190 -13.29 11.06 4.34
N THR A 191 -12.69 12.05 3.67
CA THR A 191 -11.27 12.40 3.84
C THR A 191 -10.94 12.76 5.29
N ALA A 192 -11.79 13.55 5.96
CA ALA A 192 -11.61 13.92 7.36
C ALA A 192 -11.64 12.69 8.30
N ASN A 193 -12.58 11.77 8.09
CA ASN A 193 -12.66 10.53 8.88
C ASN A 193 -11.43 9.63 8.68
N THR A 194 -10.89 9.59 7.45
CA THR A 194 -9.65 8.87 7.15
C THR A 194 -8.46 9.48 7.90
N ILE A 195 -8.32 10.80 7.91
CA ILE A 195 -7.25 11.50 8.65
C ILE A 195 -7.39 11.28 10.15
N LEU A 196 -8.60 11.37 10.71
CA LEU A 196 -8.84 11.07 12.12
C LEU A 196 -8.43 9.64 12.49
N SER A 197 -8.62 8.68 11.58
CA SER A 197 -8.17 7.30 11.79
C SER A 197 -6.63 7.17 11.81
N ILE A 198 -5.95 7.97 10.98
CA ILE A 198 -4.49 8.01 10.89
C ILE A 198 -3.89 8.64 12.16
N LEU A 199 -4.41 9.81 12.57
CA LEU A 199 -3.93 10.51 13.77
C LEU A 199 -4.17 9.70 15.07
N ALA A 200 -5.19 8.84 15.08
CA ALA A 200 -5.53 7.99 16.22
C ALA A 200 -4.85 6.60 16.19
N ALA A 201 -3.97 6.33 15.24
CA ALA A 201 -3.29 5.04 15.11
C ALA A 201 -2.29 4.78 16.24
N ASN A 202 -2.03 3.51 16.54
CA ASN A 202 -1.14 3.13 17.63
C ASN A 202 0.32 3.07 17.13
N TYR A 203 0.94 4.24 17.05
CA TYR A 203 2.36 4.43 16.74
C TYR A 203 2.91 5.59 17.60
N PRO A 204 4.23 5.66 17.88
CA PRO A 204 4.79 6.79 18.61
C PRO A 204 4.47 8.11 17.91
N VAL A 205 3.95 9.06 18.68
CA VAL A 205 3.32 10.30 18.15
C VAL A 205 4.35 11.16 17.41
N GLU A 206 5.57 11.21 17.94
CA GLU A 206 6.72 11.92 17.39
C GLU A 206 7.29 11.30 16.11
N LYS A 207 6.94 10.05 15.81
CA LYS A 207 7.38 9.32 14.61
C LYS A 207 6.32 9.27 13.52
N LEU A 208 5.09 9.68 13.79
CA LEU A 208 4.00 9.66 12.83
C LEU A 208 3.77 11.06 12.26
N ALA A 209 3.72 11.17 10.94
CA ALA A 209 3.31 12.39 10.24
C ALA A 209 2.25 12.06 9.19
N CYS A 210 1.21 12.89 9.11
CA CYS A 210 0.12 12.77 8.15
C CYS A 210 0.21 13.92 7.15
N TYR A 211 0.26 13.58 5.86
CA TYR A 211 0.27 14.54 4.75
C TYR A 211 -0.98 14.35 3.91
N VAL A 212 -1.72 15.43 3.71
CA VAL A 212 -2.92 15.47 2.88
C VAL A 212 -2.61 16.27 1.64
N SER A 213 -2.72 15.66 0.47
CA SER A 213 -2.58 16.32 -0.82
C SER A 213 -3.94 16.58 -1.43
N ASP A 214 -4.28 17.85 -1.61
CA ASP A 214 -5.48 18.29 -2.34
C ASP A 214 -5.10 18.72 -3.76
N ASP A 215 -5.49 17.89 -4.74
CA ASP A 215 -5.27 18.17 -6.15
C ASP A 215 -6.31 19.17 -6.71
N GLY A 216 -7.42 19.42 -6.01
CA GLY A 216 -8.43 20.41 -6.40
C GLY A 216 -8.10 21.82 -5.91
N GLY A 217 -7.24 21.94 -4.89
CA GLY A 217 -6.84 23.22 -4.30
C GLY A 217 -8.03 24.02 -3.77
N ALA A 218 -9.07 23.36 -3.27
CA ALA A 218 -10.34 23.98 -2.93
C ALA A 218 -10.37 24.42 -1.46
N LEU A 219 -10.88 25.63 -1.20
CA LEU A 219 -11.01 26.15 0.17
C LEU A 219 -11.88 25.25 1.07
N LEU A 220 -12.88 24.57 0.50
CA LEU A 220 -13.75 23.65 1.21
C LEU A 220 -12.97 22.48 1.83
N THR A 221 -12.03 21.88 1.08
CA THR A 221 -11.17 20.82 1.60
C THR A 221 -10.30 21.35 2.73
N PHE A 222 -9.66 22.51 2.52
CA PHE A 222 -8.80 23.14 3.51
C PHE A 222 -9.51 23.39 4.86
N GLU A 223 -10.68 24.04 4.85
CA GLU A 223 -11.44 24.31 6.07
C GLU A 223 -11.97 23.02 6.71
N ALA A 224 -12.38 22.03 5.90
CA ALA A 224 -12.79 20.73 6.43
C ALA A 224 -11.66 20.01 7.16
N MET A 225 -10.42 20.10 6.64
CA MET A 225 -9.25 19.51 7.30
C MET A 225 -8.86 20.28 8.58
N ALA A 226 -9.04 21.60 8.61
CA ALA A 226 -8.83 22.40 9.81
C ALA A 226 -9.83 22.04 10.92
N GLU A 227 -11.11 21.86 10.57
CA GLU A 227 -12.14 21.35 11.49
C GLU A 227 -11.81 19.94 11.98
N ALA A 228 -11.30 19.06 11.11
CA ALA A 228 -10.87 17.71 11.48
C ALA A 228 -9.69 17.75 12.47
N ALA A 229 -8.72 18.65 12.26
CA ALA A 229 -7.59 18.88 13.17
C ALA A 229 -8.07 19.35 14.55
N SER A 230 -9.09 20.21 14.61
CA SER A 230 -9.72 20.64 15.86
C SER A 230 -10.38 19.46 16.59
N PHE A 231 -11.20 18.68 15.87
CA PHE A 231 -11.88 17.51 16.45
C PHE A 231 -10.91 16.39 16.88
N ALA A 232 -9.74 16.28 16.23
CA ALA A 232 -8.70 15.31 16.60
C ALA A 232 -8.23 15.47 18.05
N ASN A 233 -8.24 16.70 18.61
CA ASN A 233 -7.89 16.97 20.01
C ASN A 233 -8.81 16.25 21.02
N ILE A 234 -10.04 15.92 20.63
CA ILE A 234 -10.99 15.18 21.46
C ILE A 234 -10.97 13.70 21.09
N TRP A 235 -10.99 13.40 19.78
CA TRP A 235 -11.07 12.03 19.27
C TRP A 235 -9.84 11.18 19.60
N VAL A 236 -8.63 11.71 19.38
CA VAL A 236 -7.39 10.93 19.55
C VAL A 236 -7.18 10.53 21.02
N PRO A 237 -7.29 11.42 22.02
CA PRO A 237 -7.18 11.02 23.42
C PRO A 237 -8.28 10.04 23.85
N PHE A 238 -9.53 10.22 23.37
CA PHE A 238 -10.62 9.26 23.61
C PHE A 238 -10.29 7.85 23.07
N CYS A 239 -9.77 7.77 21.84
CA CYS A 239 -9.36 6.51 21.24
C CYS A 239 -8.20 5.84 21.99
N ARG A 240 -7.24 6.61 22.51
CA ARG A 240 -6.13 6.10 23.32
C ARG A 240 -6.59 5.64 24.70
N LYS A 241 -7.43 6.44 25.39
CA LYS A 241 -7.94 6.14 26.74
C LYS A 241 -8.71 4.81 26.79
N HIS A 242 -9.56 4.58 25.79
CA HIS A 242 -10.52 3.48 25.81
C HIS A 242 -10.21 2.35 24.83
N ASP A 243 -9.07 2.42 24.14
CA ASP A 243 -8.64 1.47 23.09
C ASP A 243 -9.77 1.14 22.11
N ILE A 244 -10.20 2.16 21.38
CA ILE A 244 -11.35 2.11 20.48
C ILE A 244 -10.93 1.57 19.11
N GLU A 245 -11.71 0.63 18.57
CA GLU A 245 -11.55 0.12 17.20
C GLU A 245 -12.92 -0.03 16.52
N PRO A 246 -13.06 0.36 15.24
CA PRO A 246 -12.06 0.99 14.37
C PRO A 246 -11.76 2.45 14.78
N ARG A 247 -10.66 3.01 14.25
CA ARG A 247 -10.22 4.39 14.54
C ARG A 247 -10.96 5.46 13.73
N ASN A 248 -11.72 5.05 12.72
CA ASN A 248 -12.62 5.93 11.97
C ASN A 248 -13.90 6.15 12.77
N PRO A 249 -14.27 7.41 13.11
CA PRO A 249 -15.43 7.69 13.96
C PRO A 249 -16.77 7.36 13.29
N GLU A 250 -16.93 7.62 11.98
CA GLU A 250 -18.16 7.28 11.24
C GLU A 250 -18.41 5.77 11.32
N SER A 251 -17.40 4.98 10.95
CA SER A 251 -17.48 3.52 11.00
C SER A 251 -17.67 3.01 12.42
N TYR A 252 -17.01 3.62 13.42
CA TYR A 252 -17.14 3.24 14.82
C TYR A 252 -18.56 3.45 15.36
N PHE A 253 -19.16 4.63 15.12
CA PHE A 253 -20.49 4.94 15.63
C PHE A 253 -21.62 4.23 14.87
N ASN A 254 -21.37 3.81 13.62
CA ASN A 254 -22.31 3.04 12.80
C ASN A 254 -22.22 1.51 13.00
N LEU A 255 -21.29 1.02 13.82
CA LEU A 255 -21.22 -0.41 14.15
C LEU A 255 -22.51 -0.88 14.83
N LYS A 256 -23.16 -1.89 14.24
CA LYS A 256 -24.34 -2.57 14.80
C LYS A 256 -24.03 -3.50 15.99
N ARG A 257 -22.78 -3.54 16.44
CA ARG A 257 -22.35 -4.39 17.57
C ARG A 257 -22.52 -3.64 18.88
N ASP A 258 -22.68 -4.38 19.98
CA ASP A 258 -22.73 -3.79 21.32
C ASP A 258 -21.40 -3.06 21.64
N PRO A 259 -21.42 -1.72 21.79
CA PRO A 259 -20.20 -0.94 22.02
C PRO A 259 -19.64 -1.09 23.44
N TYR A 260 -20.41 -1.65 24.38
CA TYR A 260 -20.00 -1.81 25.78
C TYR A 260 -19.32 -3.15 26.06
N LYS A 261 -19.38 -4.08 25.10
CA LYS A 261 -18.76 -5.40 25.23
C LYS A 261 -17.24 -5.28 25.40
N ASN A 262 -16.69 -5.92 26.44
CA ASN A 262 -15.27 -5.91 26.82
C ASN A 262 -14.71 -4.55 27.27
N LYS A 263 -15.56 -3.59 27.67
CA LYS A 263 -15.11 -2.31 28.25
C LYS A 263 -15.27 -2.33 29.76
N VAL A 264 -14.17 -2.08 30.48
CA VAL A 264 -14.09 -2.20 31.94
C VAL A 264 -14.17 -0.84 32.65
N LYS A 265 -13.84 0.26 31.96
CA LYS A 265 -13.80 1.61 32.55
C LYS A 265 -15.22 2.16 32.78
N SER A 266 -15.51 2.65 33.99
CA SER A 266 -16.80 3.24 34.38
C SER A 266 -17.19 4.46 33.54
N ASP A 267 -16.19 5.29 33.21
CA ASP A 267 -16.43 6.59 32.57
C ASP A 267 -16.71 6.45 31.07
N PHE A 268 -16.47 5.26 30.50
CA PHE A 268 -16.62 5.00 29.07
C PHE A 268 -18.00 5.37 28.53
N VAL A 269 -19.07 5.10 29.27
CA VAL A 269 -20.44 5.41 28.83
C VAL A 269 -20.66 6.91 28.72
N LYS A 270 -20.15 7.69 29.69
CA LYS A 270 -20.25 9.15 29.72
C LYS A 270 -19.40 9.77 28.60
N ASP A 271 -18.14 9.36 28.52
CA ASP A 271 -17.18 9.83 27.51
C ASP A 271 -17.70 9.54 26.10
N ARG A 272 -18.16 8.30 25.82
CA ARG A 272 -18.67 7.91 24.51
C ARG A 272 -19.90 8.73 24.10
N ARG A 273 -20.86 8.95 25.00
CA ARG A 273 -22.06 9.75 24.69
C ARG A 273 -21.68 11.20 24.36
N ARG A 274 -20.67 11.74 25.03
CA ARG A 274 -20.19 13.10 24.81
C ARG A 274 -19.45 13.20 23.47
N VAL A 275 -18.48 12.34 23.23
CA VAL A 275 -17.73 12.29 21.95
C VAL A 275 -18.66 12.05 20.77
N LYS A 276 -19.71 11.23 20.93
CA LYS A 276 -20.72 11.06 19.88
C LYS A 276 -21.44 12.38 19.55
N ARG A 277 -21.83 13.18 20.55
CA ARG A 277 -22.45 14.49 20.32
C ARG A 277 -21.50 15.45 19.61
N GLU A 278 -20.27 15.54 20.08
CA GLU A 278 -19.22 16.36 19.43
C GLU A 278 -18.99 15.93 17.98
N TYR A 279 -19.05 14.63 17.71
CA TYR A 279 -18.91 14.08 16.36
C TYR A 279 -20.11 14.42 15.46
N ASP A 280 -21.33 14.31 15.98
CA ASP A 280 -22.54 14.69 15.25
C ASP A 280 -22.54 16.20 14.94
N GLU A 281 -22.10 17.04 15.88
CA GLU A 281 -21.90 18.48 15.65
C GLU A 281 -20.80 18.76 14.62
N PHE A 282 -19.67 18.04 14.71
CA PHE A 282 -18.60 18.11 13.71
C PHE A 282 -19.12 17.78 12.30
N LYS A 283 -19.94 16.72 12.14
CA LYS A 283 -20.57 16.38 10.86
C LYS A 283 -21.45 17.52 10.33
N VAL A 284 -22.24 18.14 11.21
CA VAL A 284 -23.09 19.27 10.83
C VAL A 284 -22.23 20.47 10.38
N ARG A 285 -21.13 20.76 11.08
CA ARG A 285 -20.20 21.83 10.69
C ARG A 285 -19.62 21.57 9.30
N ILE A 286 -19.06 20.38 9.06
CA ILE A 286 -18.50 20.00 7.75
C ILE A 286 -19.54 20.11 6.63
N ASN A 287 -20.75 19.59 6.85
CA ASN A 287 -21.82 19.65 5.84
C ASN A 287 -22.32 21.09 5.60
N GLY A 288 -22.19 21.98 6.58
CA GLY A 288 -22.54 23.40 6.46
C GLY A 288 -21.44 24.28 5.85
N LEU A 289 -20.21 23.78 5.73
CA LEU A 289 -19.07 24.56 5.18
C LEU A 289 -19.32 25.11 3.77
N PRO A 290 -19.87 24.35 2.78
CA PRO A 290 -20.09 24.88 1.45
C PRO A 290 -20.98 26.13 1.44
N ASP A 291 -22.06 26.11 2.22
CA ASP A 291 -22.98 27.24 2.36
C ASP A 291 -22.35 28.39 3.15
N SER A 292 -21.58 28.08 4.19
CA SER A 292 -20.86 29.08 4.99
C SER A 292 -19.85 29.86 4.14
N ILE A 293 -19.01 29.15 3.38
CA ILE A 293 -17.98 29.74 2.50
C ILE A 293 -18.63 30.63 1.44
N ARG A 294 -19.74 30.17 0.84
CA ARG A 294 -20.50 30.95 -0.15
C ARG A 294 -21.04 32.25 0.44
N ARG A 295 -21.82 32.17 1.54
CA ARG A 295 -22.40 33.35 2.20
C ARG A 295 -21.33 34.33 2.67
N ARG A 296 -20.22 33.82 3.21
CA ARG A 296 -19.08 34.64 3.63
C ARG A 296 -18.50 35.37 2.43
N SER A 297 -18.22 34.65 1.33
CA SER A 297 -17.67 35.26 0.12
C SER A 297 -18.59 36.32 -0.47
N ASP A 298 -19.90 36.05 -0.54
CA ASP A 298 -20.91 37.02 -1.00
C ASP A 298 -20.94 38.29 -0.12
N ALA A 299 -20.80 38.13 1.20
CA ALA A 299 -20.80 39.26 2.13
C ALA A 299 -19.54 40.14 2.01
N TYR A 300 -18.36 39.53 1.83
CA TYR A 300 -17.12 40.28 1.59
C TYR A 300 -17.13 40.97 0.23
N HIS A 301 -17.66 40.31 -0.80
CA HIS A 301 -17.85 40.91 -2.13
C HIS A 301 -18.77 42.10 -2.11
N ALA A 302 -19.95 41.98 -1.50
CA ALA A 302 -20.87 43.11 -1.36
C ALA A 302 -20.20 44.28 -0.62
N ARG A 303 -19.35 43.99 0.38
CA ARG A 303 -18.59 45.03 1.09
C ARG A 303 -17.54 45.70 0.21
N GLU A 304 -16.84 44.95 -0.65
CA GLU A 304 -15.88 45.51 -1.62
C GLU A 304 -16.58 46.33 -2.70
N GLU A 305 -17.68 45.83 -3.28
CA GLU A 305 -18.48 46.57 -4.26
C GLU A 305 -18.98 47.91 -3.69
N ILE A 306 -19.51 47.91 -2.45
CA ILE A 306 -19.95 49.15 -1.79
C ILE A 306 -18.77 50.10 -1.56
N LYS A 307 -17.57 49.60 -1.21
CA LYS A 307 -16.37 50.44 -1.03
C LYS A 307 -15.92 51.03 -2.36
N ALA A 308 -15.90 50.24 -3.43
CA ALA A 308 -15.54 50.69 -4.76
C ALA A 308 -16.50 51.78 -5.25
N MET A 309 -17.82 51.54 -5.15
CA MET A 309 -18.84 52.53 -5.50
C MET A 309 -18.72 53.83 -4.68
N LYS A 310 -18.38 53.74 -3.39
CA LYS A 310 -18.16 54.93 -2.54
C LYS A 310 -16.92 55.71 -2.96
N LEU A 311 -15.83 55.01 -3.30
CA LEU A 311 -14.59 55.64 -3.76
C LEU A 311 -14.79 56.33 -5.11
N GLU A 312 -15.52 55.70 -6.03
CA GLU A 312 -15.85 56.29 -7.32
C GLU A 312 -16.73 57.53 -7.17
N ARG A 313 -17.75 57.49 -6.30
CA ARG A 313 -18.59 58.65 -5.97
C ARG A 313 -17.80 59.80 -5.33
N GLN A 314 -16.71 59.50 -4.62
CA GLN A 314 -15.84 60.53 -4.06
C GLN A 314 -14.87 61.11 -5.08
N ASN A 315 -14.57 60.38 -6.16
CA ASN A 315 -13.54 60.75 -7.14
C ASN A 315 -14.09 61.44 -8.40
N ARG A 316 -15.40 61.45 -8.68
CA ARG A 316 -15.97 62.08 -9.90
C ARG A 316 -17.39 62.66 -9.74
N ASP A 317 -17.56 63.87 -10.27
CA ASP A 317 -18.85 64.52 -10.55
C ASP A 317 -19.35 64.15 -11.98
N ASP A 318 -20.59 63.64 -12.07
CA ASP A 318 -21.51 63.61 -13.23
C ASP A 318 -21.15 62.86 -14.55
N GLU A 319 -20.92 61.54 -14.54
CA GLU A 319 -21.07 60.65 -15.72
C GLU A 319 -21.74 59.30 -15.33
N PRO A 320 -22.47 58.60 -16.23
CA PRO A 320 -23.26 57.43 -15.89
C PRO A 320 -22.42 56.19 -15.51
N VAL A 321 -22.91 55.46 -14.51
CA VAL A 321 -22.24 54.36 -13.82
C VAL A 321 -22.04 53.15 -14.73
N GLU A 322 -20.81 52.91 -15.20
CA GLU A 322 -20.41 51.54 -15.55
C GLU A 322 -20.16 50.76 -14.26
N THR A 323 -20.82 49.62 -14.11
CA THR A 323 -20.59 48.73 -12.96
C THR A 323 -19.21 48.11 -13.09
N VAL A 324 -18.27 48.47 -12.21
CA VAL A 324 -16.98 47.79 -12.12
C VAL A 324 -17.23 46.32 -11.82
N LYS A 325 -16.91 45.45 -12.79
CA LYS A 325 -16.98 44.01 -12.61
C LYS A 325 -15.81 43.55 -11.76
N ILE A 326 -16.00 43.55 -10.44
CA ILE A 326 -15.05 42.96 -9.51
C ILE A 326 -15.12 41.43 -9.65
N PRO A 327 -14.00 40.72 -9.86
CA PRO A 327 -14.00 39.26 -9.92
C PRO A 327 -14.50 38.66 -8.60
N LYS A 328 -15.37 37.65 -8.67
CA LYS A 328 -15.89 36.95 -7.50
C LYS A 328 -14.84 36.02 -6.88
N ALA A 329 -13.94 36.60 -6.09
CA ALA A 329 -12.97 35.91 -5.24
C ALA A 329 -13.59 34.93 -4.23
N THR A 330 -12.84 33.90 -3.85
CA THR A 330 -13.23 33.06 -2.70
C THR A 330 -12.53 33.59 -1.45
N TRP A 331 -13.31 33.97 -0.44
CA TRP A 331 -12.79 34.64 0.77
C TRP A 331 -12.56 33.65 1.90
N MET A 332 -11.40 33.79 2.55
CA MET A 332 -11.05 33.11 3.79
C MET A 332 -11.69 33.80 5.01
N ALA A 333 -11.64 33.14 6.17
CA ALA A 333 -12.19 33.66 7.42
C ALA A 333 -11.48 34.92 7.94
N ASP A 334 -10.21 35.10 7.60
CA ASP A 334 -9.40 36.27 7.97
C ASP A 334 -9.64 37.48 7.05
N GLY A 335 -10.47 37.33 6.02
CA GLY A 335 -10.72 38.38 5.03
C GLY A 335 -9.60 38.51 4.00
N THR A 336 -8.81 37.47 3.77
CA THR A 336 -7.89 37.38 2.63
C THR A 336 -8.49 36.54 1.49
N HIS A 337 -7.97 36.70 0.28
CA HIS A 337 -8.35 35.86 -0.86
C HIS A 337 -7.69 34.48 -0.75
N TRP A 338 -8.44 33.43 -1.06
CA TRP A 338 -7.88 32.09 -1.13
C TRP A 338 -6.86 31.99 -2.29
N PRO A 339 -5.61 31.55 -2.06
CA PRO A 339 -4.61 31.44 -3.12
C PRO A 339 -4.84 30.26 -4.09
N GLY A 340 -5.69 29.30 -3.72
CA GLY A 340 -6.02 28.14 -4.54
C GLY A 340 -7.16 28.40 -5.52
N THR A 341 -7.92 27.35 -5.82
CA THR A 341 -9.08 27.39 -6.73
C THR A 341 -10.26 28.15 -6.11
N TRP A 342 -10.81 29.09 -6.87
CA TRP A 342 -12.02 29.81 -6.49
C TRP A 342 -13.30 29.09 -6.95
N THR A 343 -14.41 29.37 -6.26
CA THR A 343 -15.75 28.89 -6.64
C THR A 343 -16.11 29.33 -8.05
N ASP A 344 -15.86 30.61 -8.37
CA ASP A 344 -15.94 31.16 -9.70
C ASP A 344 -14.51 31.23 -10.28
N PRO A 345 -14.13 30.34 -11.23
CA PRO A 345 -12.76 30.24 -11.69
C PRO A 345 -12.30 31.51 -12.43
N THR A 346 -11.13 32.02 -12.08
CA THR A 346 -10.46 33.12 -12.80
C THR A 346 -9.03 32.73 -13.17
N VAL A 347 -8.34 33.61 -13.93
CA VAL A 347 -6.90 33.47 -14.19
C VAL A 347 -6.16 33.43 -12.84
N GLU A 348 -5.17 32.53 -12.71
CA GLU A 348 -4.42 32.24 -11.47
C GLU A 348 -5.22 31.60 -10.31
N HIS A 349 -6.53 31.36 -10.46
CA HIS A 349 -7.40 30.76 -9.44
C HIS A 349 -8.37 29.71 -9.98
N SER A 350 -7.89 28.86 -10.89
CA SER A 350 -8.64 27.75 -11.46
C SER A 350 -8.03 26.39 -11.09
N LYS A 351 -8.78 25.28 -11.28
CA LYS A 351 -8.30 23.92 -10.96
C LYS A 351 -6.98 23.53 -11.66
N GLY A 352 -6.61 24.19 -12.75
CA GLY A 352 -5.35 23.98 -13.50
C GLY A 352 -4.36 25.14 -13.42
N ASP A 353 -4.68 26.21 -12.69
CA ASP A 353 -3.86 27.41 -12.55
C ASP A 353 -4.07 28.00 -11.16
N HIS A 354 -3.20 27.63 -10.22
CA HIS A 354 -3.20 28.16 -8.86
C HIS A 354 -1.83 27.98 -8.20
N ALA A 355 -1.54 28.82 -7.21
CA ALA A 355 -0.29 28.74 -6.45
C ALA A 355 -0.20 27.46 -5.60
N GLY A 356 1.02 27.04 -5.28
CA GLY A 356 1.28 25.98 -4.30
C GLY A 356 1.01 26.45 -2.88
N ILE A 357 0.38 25.60 -2.07
CA ILE A 357 -0.04 25.89 -0.69
C ILE A 357 0.49 24.78 0.22
N ILE A 358 1.22 25.14 1.27
CA ILE A 358 1.55 24.23 2.37
C ILE A 358 1.10 24.88 3.67
N GLN A 359 0.29 24.15 4.43
CA GLN A 359 -0.12 24.56 5.76
C GLN A 359 0.14 23.44 6.77
N VAL A 360 0.90 23.75 7.81
CA VAL A 360 1.02 22.88 8.99
C VAL A 360 -0.21 23.12 9.86
N MET A 361 -1.13 22.16 9.86
CA MET A 361 -2.39 22.24 10.63
C MET A 361 -2.18 21.81 12.08
N LEU A 362 -1.39 20.75 12.29
CA LEU A 362 -0.95 20.31 13.62
C LEU A 362 0.57 20.33 13.64
N LYS A 363 1.15 21.10 14.57
CA LYS A 363 2.60 21.24 14.71
C LYS A 363 3.24 19.90 15.12
N PRO A 364 4.54 19.70 14.84
CA PRO A 364 5.27 18.56 15.37
C PRO A 364 5.08 18.47 16.90
N PRO A 365 4.80 17.28 17.45
CA PRO A 365 4.60 17.12 18.88
C PRO A 365 5.91 17.41 19.64
N SER A 366 5.79 17.82 20.90
CA SER A 366 6.92 17.87 21.83
C SER A 366 7.55 16.48 21.98
N ASP A 367 8.82 16.42 22.36
CA ASP A 367 9.54 15.16 22.59
C ASP A 367 9.02 14.41 23.82
N GLU A 368 8.70 15.14 24.90
CA GLU A 368 8.14 14.57 26.12
C GLU A 368 6.61 14.39 26.05
N PRO A 369 6.06 13.30 26.63
CA PRO A 369 4.62 13.05 26.69
C PRO A 369 3.93 14.13 27.53
N LEU A 370 2.90 14.73 26.96
CA LEU A 370 2.05 15.69 27.66
C LEU A 370 0.83 14.93 28.17
N LEU A 371 0.70 14.86 29.50
CA LEU A 371 -0.48 14.31 30.15
C LEU A 371 -1.55 15.39 30.28
N GLY A 372 -2.83 14.99 30.22
CA GLY A 372 -3.93 15.92 30.45
C GLY A 372 -3.91 16.48 31.89
N SER A 373 -4.20 17.76 32.06
CA SER A 373 -4.52 18.32 33.38
C SER A 373 -5.91 17.87 33.84
N ALA A 374 -6.07 17.65 35.14
CA ALA A 374 -7.35 17.42 35.81
C ALA A 374 -8.14 18.73 35.99
N ASP A 375 -8.15 19.62 34.99
CA ASP A 375 -8.96 20.83 35.04
C ASP A 375 -10.41 20.49 34.69
N ASP A 376 -11.35 20.91 35.54
CA ASP A 376 -12.80 20.71 35.40
C ASP A 376 -13.40 21.27 34.08
N GLU A 377 -12.64 22.07 33.32
CA GLU A 377 -13.04 22.58 32.01
C GLU A 377 -12.86 21.56 30.87
N LYS A 378 -12.01 20.53 31.03
CA LYS A 378 -11.78 19.54 29.97
C LYS A 378 -12.91 18.52 29.90
N LEU A 379 -13.38 18.27 28.67
CA LEU A 379 -14.60 17.50 28.40
C LEU A 379 -14.55 16.03 28.89
N ILE A 380 -13.35 15.48 29.06
CA ILE A 380 -13.04 14.09 29.38
C ILE A 380 -11.86 14.10 30.34
N ASP A 381 -11.86 13.20 31.32
CA ASP A 381 -10.70 12.98 32.18
C ASP A 381 -9.56 12.32 31.38
N LEU A 382 -8.43 13.03 31.24
CA LEU A 382 -7.28 12.66 30.39
C LEU A 382 -5.96 12.63 31.17
N THR A 383 -5.99 12.52 32.51
CA THR A 383 -4.78 12.57 33.35
C THR A 383 -3.75 11.51 32.98
N ASP A 384 -4.19 10.31 32.59
CA ASP A 384 -3.31 9.17 32.33
C ASP A 384 -2.99 8.98 30.83
N VAL A 385 -3.36 9.95 29.98
CA VAL A 385 -3.32 9.78 28.53
C VAL A 385 -2.46 10.87 27.90
N ASP A 386 -1.57 10.46 26.99
CA ASP A 386 -0.82 11.39 26.15
C ASP A 386 -1.79 12.12 25.20
N ILE A 387 -1.88 13.44 25.35
CA ILE A 387 -2.75 14.31 24.55
C ILE A 387 -2.11 14.82 23.27
N ARG A 388 -0.81 14.55 23.04
CA ARG A 388 -0.09 15.04 21.85
C ARG A 388 -0.68 14.47 20.57
N LEU A 389 -0.73 15.29 19.53
CA LEU A 389 -1.17 14.88 18.20
C LEU A 389 0.02 14.73 17.24
N PRO A 390 -0.05 13.79 16.29
CA PRO A 390 0.93 13.69 15.20
C PRO A 390 0.92 14.95 14.32
N LEU A 391 2.04 15.19 13.62
CA LEU A 391 2.15 16.25 12.62
C LEU A 391 1.09 16.06 11.52
N LEU A 392 0.31 17.09 11.21
CA LEU A 392 -0.63 17.13 10.10
C LEU A 392 -0.29 18.28 9.16
N VAL A 393 0.00 17.96 7.91
CA VAL A 393 0.36 18.93 6.87
C VAL A 393 -0.62 18.83 5.71
N TYR A 394 -1.24 19.94 5.38
CA TYR A 394 -2.03 20.12 4.17
C TYR A 394 -1.11 20.65 3.06
N VAL A 395 -1.18 20.01 1.90
CA VAL A 395 -0.39 20.35 0.71
C VAL A 395 -1.33 20.45 -0.48
N SER A 396 -1.27 21.55 -1.20
CA SER A 396 -1.80 21.66 -2.55
C SER A 396 -0.64 22.10 -3.44
N ARG A 397 -0.32 21.29 -4.44
CA ARG A 397 0.81 21.57 -5.35
C ARG A 397 0.49 22.73 -6.27
N GLU A 398 1.52 23.41 -6.76
CA GLU A 398 1.32 24.45 -7.76
C GLU A 398 0.88 23.86 -9.10
N LYS A 399 -0.05 24.53 -9.77
CA LYS A 399 -0.50 24.19 -11.11
C LYS A 399 -0.48 25.43 -11.98
N ARG A 400 0.00 25.30 -13.21
CA ARG A 400 0.04 26.37 -14.20
C ARG A 400 -0.37 25.85 -15.57
N PRO A 401 -1.04 26.67 -16.41
CA PRO A 401 -1.38 26.29 -17.77
C PRO A 401 -0.12 25.92 -18.57
N GLY A 402 -0.19 24.83 -19.33
CA GLY A 402 0.93 24.34 -20.15
C GLY A 402 1.83 23.30 -19.47
N TYR A 403 1.66 23.04 -18.17
CA TYR A 403 2.35 21.96 -17.45
C TYR A 403 1.42 20.76 -17.24
N ASP A 404 1.89 19.56 -17.58
CA ASP A 404 1.18 18.32 -17.23
C ASP A 404 1.40 17.99 -15.76
N HIS A 405 0.31 17.85 -15.03
CA HIS A 405 0.32 17.58 -13.61
C HIS A 405 0.28 16.07 -13.29
N ASN A 406 0.18 15.17 -14.26
CA ASN A 406 0.32 13.72 -14.01
C ASN A 406 -0.65 13.14 -12.95
N LYS A 407 -1.81 13.78 -12.73
CA LYS A 407 -2.87 13.36 -11.80
C LYS A 407 -2.31 12.92 -10.43
N LYS A 408 -2.68 11.73 -9.95
CA LYS A 408 -2.26 11.17 -8.66
C LYS A 408 -0.75 10.96 -8.54
N ALA A 409 -0.08 10.50 -9.61
CA ALA A 409 1.36 10.25 -9.58
C ALA A 409 2.17 11.52 -9.24
N GLY A 410 1.81 12.65 -9.86
CA GLY A 410 2.46 13.93 -9.58
C GLY A 410 2.12 14.46 -8.17
N ALA A 411 0.89 14.25 -7.69
CA ALA A 411 0.51 14.64 -6.33
C ALA A 411 1.29 13.85 -5.27
N MET A 412 1.49 12.55 -5.50
CA MET A 412 2.30 11.68 -4.65
C MET A 412 3.78 12.07 -4.68
N ASN A 413 4.34 12.40 -5.85
CA ASN A 413 5.73 12.84 -5.95
C ASN A 413 5.99 14.19 -5.27
N ALA A 414 5.04 15.14 -5.37
CA ALA A 414 5.10 16.38 -4.62
C ALA A 414 5.13 16.14 -3.10
N LEU A 415 4.28 15.21 -2.59
CA LEU A 415 4.31 14.80 -1.19
C LEU A 415 5.64 14.14 -0.78
N VAL A 416 6.24 13.31 -1.64
CA VAL A 416 7.56 12.72 -1.35
C VAL A 416 8.61 13.80 -1.14
N ARG A 417 8.62 14.84 -1.98
CA ARG A 417 9.57 15.96 -1.87
C ARG A 417 9.31 16.82 -0.63
N ALA A 418 8.07 17.25 -0.41
CA ALA A 418 7.70 18.06 0.75
C ALA A 418 7.98 17.31 2.07
N SER A 419 7.59 16.04 2.16
CA SER A 419 7.85 15.21 3.35
C SER A 419 9.34 15.01 3.61
N ALA A 420 10.18 14.86 2.57
CA ALA A 420 11.62 14.68 2.75
C ALA A 420 12.28 15.87 3.47
N ILE A 421 11.81 17.08 3.19
CA ILE A 421 12.32 18.32 3.80
C ILE A 421 11.74 18.54 5.19
N MET A 422 10.46 18.23 5.38
CA MET A 422 9.77 18.52 6.64
C MET A 422 9.98 17.43 7.71
N SER A 423 9.67 16.17 7.39
CA SER A 423 9.67 15.05 8.36
C SER A 423 10.70 13.98 8.12
N ASN A 424 11.07 13.80 6.87
CA ASN A 424 12.07 12.86 6.41
C ASN A 424 11.85 11.42 6.92
N GLY A 425 10.58 10.98 7.03
CA GLY A 425 10.26 9.63 7.49
C GLY A 425 10.79 8.57 6.51
N PRO A 426 11.62 7.59 6.93
CA PRO A 426 12.21 6.61 6.03
C PRO A 426 11.19 5.66 5.37
N PHE A 427 9.98 5.56 5.95
CA PHE A 427 8.87 4.78 5.42
C PHE A 427 7.68 5.68 5.10
N ILE A 428 7.02 5.37 3.98
CA ILE A 428 5.88 6.13 3.48
C ILE A 428 4.71 5.16 3.34
N LEU A 429 3.60 5.42 4.05
CA LEU A 429 2.36 4.66 3.91
C LEU A 429 1.41 5.42 2.98
N ASN A 430 1.08 4.85 1.83
CA ASN A 430 0.09 5.45 0.93
C ASN A 430 -1.33 4.94 1.23
N LEU A 431 -2.28 5.87 1.35
CA LEU A 431 -3.71 5.61 1.50
C LEU A 431 -4.54 6.50 0.59
N ASP A 432 -5.62 5.94 0.05
CA ASP A 432 -6.65 6.69 -0.65
C ASP A 432 -7.59 7.37 0.36
N CYS A 433 -8.25 8.46 -0.04
CA CYS A 433 -9.11 9.24 0.86
C CYS A 433 -10.29 8.44 1.43
N ASP A 434 -10.71 7.39 0.74
CA ASP A 434 -11.78 6.48 1.12
C ASP A 434 -11.29 5.26 1.93
N HIS A 435 -9.98 5.09 2.12
CA HIS A 435 -9.38 3.99 2.86
C HIS A 435 -8.81 4.45 4.20
N TYR A 436 -9.34 3.88 5.28
CA TYR A 436 -8.98 4.26 6.65
C TYR A 436 -8.32 3.12 7.43
N ILE A 437 -7.67 3.45 8.53
CA ILE A 437 -7.02 2.48 9.42
C ILE A 437 -8.09 1.78 10.27
N TYR A 438 -8.32 0.51 9.99
CA TYR A 438 -9.28 -0.30 10.74
C TYR A 438 -8.64 -0.90 11.99
N ASN A 439 -7.49 -1.56 11.84
CA ASN A 439 -6.68 -2.06 12.95
C ASN A 439 -5.59 -1.05 13.30
N SER A 440 -5.59 -0.58 14.55
CA SER A 440 -4.65 0.44 15.03
C SER A 440 -3.19 -0.04 15.06
N GLN A 441 -2.96 -1.34 15.04
CA GLN A 441 -1.62 -1.96 15.07
C GLN A 441 -1.02 -2.20 13.67
N ALA A 442 -1.75 -1.90 12.59
CA ALA A 442 -1.33 -2.18 11.22
C ALA A 442 0.07 -1.64 10.87
N MET A 443 0.40 -0.42 11.31
CA MET A 443 1.72 0.17 11.07
C MET A 443 2.85 -0.61 11.76
N ARG A 444 2.62 -1.06 13.01
CA ARG A 444 3.59 -1.88 13.76
C ARG A 444 3.79 -3.23 13.10
N GLU A 445 2.71 -3.84 12.58
CA GLU A 445 2.80 -5.08 11.82
C GLU A 445 3.63 -4.92 10.53
N GLY A 446 3.46 -3.80 9.82
CA GLY A 446 4.31 -3.44 8.68
C GLY A 446 5.78 -3.26 9.05
N MET A 447 6.04 -2.59 10.19
CA MET A 447 7.41 -2.40 10.70
C MET A 447 8.10 -3.71 11.07
N CYS A 448 7.36 -4.71 11.57
CA CYS A 448 7.94 -6.03 11.81
C CYS A 448 8.64 -6.57 10.56
N PHE A 449 8.06 -6.43 9.37
CA PHE A 449 8.71 -6.89 8.13
C PHE A 449 9.90 -6.03 7.71
N MET A 450 9.78 -4.70 7.83
CA MET A 450 10.83 -3.77 7.41
C MET A 450 12.08 -3.83 8.30
N MET A 451 11.90 -4.12 9.59
CA MET A 451 12.95 -4.15 10.61
C MET A 451 13.50 -5.56 10.90
N ASP A 452 12.93 -6.62 10.33
CA ASP A 452 13.43 -7.98 10.51
C ASP A 452 14.69 -8.27 9.69
N ARG A 453 15.27 -9.45 9.92
CA ARG A 453 16.44 -9.96 9.20
C ARG A 453 16.15 -10.03 7.70
N GLY A 454 16.89 -9.23 6.92
CA GLY A 454 16.71 -9.15 5.47
C GLY A 454 15.62 -8.16 5.02
N GLY A 455 15.01 -7.41 5.97
CA GLY A 455 14.08 -6.32 5.72
C GLY A 455 14.71 -5.13 4.99
N ASP A 456 16.05 -5.01 5.04
CA ASP A 456 16.85 -4.05 4.28
C ASP A 456 16.72 -4.21 2.75
N ARG A 457 16.31 -5.39 2.28
CA ARG A 457 16.06 -5.69 0.85
C ARG A 457 14.60 -5.52 0.43
N LEU A 458 13.73 -5.10 1.34
CA LEU A 458 12.31 -4.88 1.06
C LEU A 458 12.07 -3.44 0.57
N CYS A 459 11.40 -3.30 -0.57
CA CYS A 459 10.95 -2.00 -1.07
C CYS A 459 9.60 -1.59 -0.51
N TYR A 460 8.66 -2.52 -0.35
CA TYR A 460 7.36 -2.22 0.24
C TYR A 460 6.66 -3.44 0.87
N VAL A 461 5.75 -3.16 1.79
CA VAL A 461 4.81 -4.13 2.39
C VAL A 461 3.41 -3.76 1.93
N GLN A 462 2.77 -4.66 1.19
CA GLN A 462 1.40 -4.51 0.70
C GLN A 462 0.42 -5.17 1.68
N PHE A 463 -0.62 -4.44 2.07
CA PHE A 463 -1.73 -4.96 2.85
C PHE A 463 -2.92 -5.35 1.96
N PRO A 464 -3.77 -6.29 2.38
CA PRO A 464 -5.01 -6.61 1.70
C PRO A 464 -5.95 -5.40 1.71
N GLN A 465 -6.48 -5.05 0.54
CA GLN A 465 -7.59 -4.11 0.44
C GLN A 465 -8.88 -4.84 0.77
N ARG A 466 -9.68 -4.22 1.65
CA ARG A 466 -10.96 -4.73 2.10
C ARG A 466 -11.98 -3.61 2.04
N PHE A 467 -13.19 -3.95 1.65
CA PHE A 467 -14.23 -2.97 1.44
C PHE A 467 -15.40 -3.20 2.40
N GLU A 468 -16.04 -2.10 2.80
CA GLU A 468 -17.28 -2.08 3.57
C GLU A 468 -18.45 -1.65 2.70
N GLY A 469 -19.68 -1.89 3.19
CA GLY A 469 -20.91 -1.47 2.49
C GLY A 469 -21.29 -2.35 1.30
N ILE A 470 -20.71 -3.54 1.18
CA ILE A 470 -21.07 -4.48 0.11
C ILE A 470 -22.38 -5.19 0.45
N ASP A 471 -23.25 -5.31 -0.56
CA ASP A 471 -24.50 -6.08 -0.48
C ASP A 471 -24.20 -7.53 -0.05
N PRO A 472 -24.94 -8.12 0.92
CA PRO A 472 -24.83 -9.53 1.26
C PRO A 472 -24.87 -10.50 0.06
N SER A 473 -25.55 -10.13 -1.03
CA SER A 473 -25.59 -10.94 -2.26
C SER A 473 -24.31 -10.86 -3.11
N ASP A 474 -23.46 -9.84 -2.88
CA ASP A 474 -22.25 -9.47 -3.63
C ASP A 474 -22.33 -9.77 -5.13
N ARG A 475 -23.45 -9.37 -5.77
CA ARG A 475 -23.71 -9.63 -7.19
C ARG A 475 -22.61 -9.07 -8.12
N TYR A 476 -21.92 -8.02 -7.69
CA TYR A 476 -20.86 -7.36 -8.45
C TYR A 476 -19.46 -7.92 -8.16
N ALA A 477 -19.34 -8.91 -7.27
CA ALA A 477 -18.08 -9.51 -6.84
C ALA A 477 -17.04 -8.46 -6.41
N ASN A 478 -17.49 -7.43 -5.68
CA ASN A 478 -16.67 -6.28 -5.32
C ASN A 478 -15.63 -6.60 -4.24
N HIS A 479 -15.82 -7.67 -3.44
CA HIS A 479 -14.82 -8.08 -2.46
C HIS A 479 -13.50 -8.53 -3.09
N ASN A 480 -13.53 -9.02 -4.35
CA ASN A 480 -12.38 -9.54 -5.09
C ASN A 480 -11.45 -10.45 -4.24
N THR A 481 -12.05 -11.31 -3.41
CA THR A 481 -11.32 -12.12 -2.41
C THR A 481 -10.33 -13.07 -3.05
N VAL A 482 -10.63 -13.62 -4.23
CA VAL A 482 -9.73 -14.52 -4.96
C VAL A 482 -8.39 -13.85 -5.29
N PHE A 483 -8.43 -12.60 -5.75
CA PHE A 483 -7.22 -11.87 -6.08
C PHE A 483 -6.36 -11.59 -4.84
N PHE A 484 -6.98 -11.08 -3.76
CA PHE A 484 -6.24 -10.69 -2.56
C PHE A 484 -5.85 -11.89 -1.66
N ASP A 485 -6.68 -12.92 -1.54
CA ASP A 485 -6.40 -14.05 -0.65
C ASP A 485 -5.68 -15.22 -1.32
N VAL A 486 -5.84 -15.40 -2.63
CA VAL A 486 -5.17 -16.50 -3.35
C VAL A 486 -3.99 -15.98 -4.15
N ASN A 487 -4.21 -15.07 -5.09
CA ASN A 487 -3.17 -14.66 -6.04
C ASN A 487 -2.04 -13.88 -5.35
N MET A 488 -2.35 -12.91 -4.48
CA MET A 488 -1.33 -12.12 -3.80
C MET A 488 -0.45 -12.94 -2.84
N ARG A 489 -1.05 -13.90 -2.12
CA ARG A 489 -0.29 -14.82 -1.24
C ARG A 489 0.59 -15.78 -2.03
N ALA A 490 0.16 -16.16 -3.23
CA ALA A 490 0.95 -16.97 -4.15
C ALA A 490 2.17 -16.18 -4.68
N LEU A 491 1.96 -14.94 -5.12
CA LEU A 491 3.04 -14.04 -5.58
C LEU A 491 4.06 -13.74 -4.47
N ASP A 492 3.61 -13.66 -3.23
CA ASP A 492 4.45 -13.44 -2.05
C ASP A 492 5.51 -14.53 -1.84
N GLY A 493 5.25 -15.76 -2.31
CA GLY A 493 6.22 -16.87 -2.26
C GLY A 493 7.39 -16.73 -3.24
N LEU A 494 7.24 -15.93 -4.29
CA LEU A 494 8.24 -15.75 -5.34
C LEU A 494 9.14 -14.54 -5.08
N GLN A 495 8.69 -13.35 -5.50
CA GLN A 495 9.39 -12.08 -5.35
C GLN A 495 8.64 -11.10 -4.43
N GLY A 496 7.34 -11.32 -4.23
CA GLY A 496 6.46 -10.43 -3.48
C GLY A 496 5.21 -10.03 -4.28
N PRO A 497 4.17 -9.49 -3.62
CA PRO A 497 2.96 -8.98 -4.28
C PRO A 497 3.25 -7.75 -5.15
N VAL A 498 2.37 -7.46 -6.10
CA VAL A 498 2.41 -6.19 -6.85
C VAL A 498 1.78 -5.06 -6.03
N TYR A 499 2.19 -3.82 -6.30
CA TYR A 499 1.58 -2.64 -5.71
C TYR A 499 0.22 -2.36 -6.36
N VAL A 500 -0.81 -2.12 -5.54
CA VAL A 500 -2.22 -2.01 -5.95
C VAL A 500 -2.86 -0.65 -5.59
N GLY A 501 -2.05 0.38 -5.39
CA GLY A 501 -2.54 1.77 -5.32
C GLY A 501 -2.89 2.31 -3.93
N THR A 502 -3.17 1.47 -2.93
CA THR A 502 -3.46 1.89 -1.54
C THR A 502 -3.07 0.81 -0.52
N GLY A 503 -2.90 1.20 0.74
CA GLY A 503 -2.55 0.30 1.85
C GLY A 503 -1.16 -0.31 1.69
N CYS A 504 -0.18 0.50 1.28
CA CYS A 504 1.17 0.04 0.99
C CYS A 504 2.21 0.88 1.72
N LEU A 505 3.07 0.22 2.49
CA LEU A 505 4.17 0.83 3.24
C LEU A 505 5.46 0.72 2.43
N PHE A 506 5.89 1.82 1.80
CA PHE A 506 7.10 1.93 1.00
C PHE A 506 8.31 2.31 1.83
N ARG A 507 9.48 1.87 1.38
CA ARG A 507 10.79 2.40 1.77
C ARG A 507 11.12 3.59 0.88
N ARG A 508 11.35 4.77 1.47
CA ARG A 508 11.63 6.03 0.77
C ARG A 508 12.79 5.90 -0.23
N ILE A 509 13.88 5.26 0.16
CA ILE A 509 15.08 5.05 -0.69
C ILE A 509 14.78 4.19 -1.92
N ALA A 510 13.84 3.23 -1.83
CA ALA A 510 13.43 2.44 -2.98
C ALA A 510 12.62 3.29 -3.99
N LEU A 511 11.79 4.22 -3.50
CA LEU A 511 11.07 5.20 -4.31
C LEU A 511 12.02 6.19 -5.00
N TYR A 512 13.11 6.60 -4.33
CA TYR A 512 14.16 7.40 -4.95
C TYR A 512 14.90 6.68 -6.09
N GLY A 513 14.68 5.38 -6.26
CA GLY A 513 15.21 4.58 -7.35
C GLY A 513 16.65 4.12 -7.12
N PHE A 514 17.10 4.06 -5.87
CA PHE A 514 18.36 3.40 -5.52
C PHE A 514 18.21 1.87 -5.60
N ASP A 515 19.32 1.18 -5.81
CA ASP A 515 19.37 -0.28 -5.82
C ASP A 515 19.35 -0.84 -4.39
N PRO A 516 18.86 -2.08 -4.18
CA PRO A 516 18.83 -2.69 -2.85
C PRO A 516 20.25 -2.94 -2.32
N PRO A 517 20.45 -2.89 -0.99
CA PRO A 517 21.72 -3.25 -0.39
C PRO A 517 22.01 -4.71 -0.73
N ARG A 518 23.16 -4.95 -1.37
CA ARG A 518 23.62 -6.28 -1.84
C ARG A 518 22.91 -6.81 -3.10
N SER A 519 22.54 -5.92 -4.03
CA SER A 519 21.96 -6.28 -5.34
C SER A 519 22.77 -7.33 -6.14
N LYS A 520 24.09 -7.40 -5.95
CA LYS A 520 25.01 -8.33 -6.65
C LYS A 520 25.23 -9.69 -5.96
N GLU A 521 24.75 -9.93 -4.74
CA GLU A 521 24.95 -11.22 -4.05
C GLU A 521 24.12 -12.38 -4.66
N ASN A 522 23.05 -12.07 -5.41
CA ASN A 522 22.28 -13.09 -6.12
C ASN A 522 22.80 -13.20 -7.57
N HIS A 523 23.82 -14.03 -7.79
CA HIS A 523 24.05 -14.88 -8.98
C HIS A 523 25.54 -15.29 -9.08
N PRO A 524 25.89 -16.55 -8.79
CA PRO A 524 26.74 -17.29 -9.71
C PRO A 524 25.79 -17.92 -10.74
N GLY A 525 25.66 -17.28 -11.90
CA GLY A 525 25.14 -18.00 -13.07
C GLY A 525 26.04 -19.20 -13.35
N CYS A 526 25.45 -20.31 -13.77
CA CYS A 526 26.10 -21.59 -14.09
C CYS A 526 27.30 -21.47 -15.09
N CYS A 527 27.54 -20.31 -15.70
CA CYS A 527 28.64 -20.04 -16.63
C CYS A 527 29.86 -19.31 -16.03
N SER A 528 29.94 -19.05 -14.71
CA SER A 528 31.08 -18.32 -14.13
C SER A 528 32.34 -19.18 -13.90
N TYR A 529 32.34 -20.47 -14.21
CA TYR A 529 33.48 -21.35 -13.94
C TYR A 529 34.68 -21.16 -14.90
N CYS A 530 34.55 -20.30 -15.92
CA CYS A 530 35.58 -20.14 -16.96
C CYS A 530 36.47 -18.90 -16.84
N PHE A 531 36.20 -17.94 -15.96
CA PHE A 531 37.06 -16.74 -15.81
C PHE A 531 37.21 -16.30 -14.35
N SER A 532 38.21 -16.84 -13.66
CA SER A 532 38.60 -16.41 -12.33
C SER A 532 39.51 -15.17 -12.43
N ARG A 533 38.99 -13.97 -12.12
CA ARG A 533 39.83 -12.79 -11.82
C ARG A 533 39.92 -12.63 -10.31
N ARG A 534 41.14 -12.75 -9.77
CA ARG A 534 41.48 -12.44 -8.36
C ARG A 534 41.13 -10.98 -8.06
N LYS A 535 40.37 -10.71 -6.99
CA LYS A 535 40.25 -9.37 -6.39
C LYS A 535 41.11 -9.28 -5.13
N HIS A 536 41.85 -8.17 -5.03
CA HIS A 536 42.63 -7.76 -3.88
C HIS A 536 41.72 -7.21 -2.78
N SER A 537 42.03 -7.51 -1.51
CA SER A 537 41.36 -6.95 -0.34
C SER A 537 42.02 -5.63 0.09
N SER A 538 41.24 -4.56 0.23
CA SER A 538 41.60 -3.44 1.10
C SER A 538 40.35 -2.74 1.62
N ILE A 539 40.10 -2.85 2.93
CA ILE A 539 39.21 -2.00 3.71
C ILE A 539 40.08 -1.34 4.79
N ALA A 540 40.01 -0.01 4.91
CA ALA A 540 39.78 0.69 6.17
C ALA A 540 39.83 2.22 5.98
N ASN A 541 38.89 2.91 6.65
CA ASN A 541 38.83 4.33 6.97
C ASN A 541 38.15 5.28 5.95
N THR A 542 36.82 5.35 6.00
CA THR A 542 36.04 6.56 5.61
C THR A 542 34.83 6.74 6.57
N PRO A 543 34.42 7.98 6.88
CA PRO A 543 33.38 8.27 7.88
C PRO A 543 31.98 7.77 7.46
N GLU A 544 31.19 7.31 8.44
CA GLU A 544 29.94 6.55 8.26
C GLU A 544 28.80 7.33 7.56
N GLU A 545 28.80 8.66 7.63
CA GLU A 545 27.75 9.53 7.08
C GLU A 545 27.67 9.53 5.54
N ASN A 546 28.79 9.26 4.85
CA ASN A 546 28.85 9.29 3.38
C ASN A 546 28.58 7.95 2.70
N ARG A 547 28.33 6.88 3.48
CA ARG A 547 28.08 5.54 2.94
C ARG A 547 26.71 5.42 2.25
N ALA A 548 25.76 6.26 2.64
CA ALA A 548 24.39 6.27 2.11
C ALA A 548 24.31 6.66 0.64
N LEU A 549 25.23 7.51 0.19
CA LEU A 549 25.34 7.87 -1.22
C LEU A 549 25.88 6.66 -2.03
N ARG A 550 26.78 5.83 -1.48
CA ARG A 550 27.48 4.74 -2.20
C ARG A 550 26.69 3.42 -2.29
N MET A 551 25.39 3.47 -2.57
CA MET A 551 24.60 2.26 -2.89
C MET A 551 24.88 1.80 -4.33
N GLY A 552 26.09 1.29 -4.53
CA GLY A 552 26.61 0.74 -5.77
C GLY A 552 28.08 0.37 -5.60
N ASP A 553 28.37 -0.88 -5.21
CA ASP A 553 29.74 -1.44 -5.19
C ASP A 553 30.19 -1.77 -6.64
N SER A 554 30.03 -0.80 -7.53
CA SER A 554 30.67 -0.76 -8.85
C SER A 554 31.84 0.20 -8.73
N ASP A 555 33.02 -0.32 -8.98
CA ASP A 555 34.28 0.41 -9.19
C ASP A 555 34.21 1.42 -10.37
N ASP A 556 33.01 1.71 -10.92
CA ASP A 556 32.77 2.56 -12.10
C ASP A 556 31.84 3.76 -11.85
N GLU A 557 31.26 3.95 -10.66
CA GLU A 557 30.49 5.16 -10.33
C GLU A 557 30.94 5.73 -8.98
N GLU A 558 32.12 6.32 -8.98
CA GLU A 558 32.37 7.47 -8.13
C GLU A 558 31.26 8.49 -8.48
N MET A 559 30.18 8.52 -7.69
CA MET A 559 29.05 9.41 -7.96
C MET A 559 29.58 10.81 -8.16
N ASN A 560 29.51 11.25 -9.40
CA ASN A 560 29.62 12.64 -9.74
C ASN A 560 28.52 13.37 -8.97
N LEU A 561 28.88 14.11 -7.91
CA LEU A 561 27.99 15.04 -7.20
C LEU A 561 27.24 15.98 -8.17
N SER A 562 27.81 16.20 -9.36
CA SER A 562 27.20 16.93 -10.47
C SER A 562 25.97 16.25 -11.12
N LEU A 563 25.71 14.96 -10.86
CA LEU A 563 24.53 14.24 -11.36
C LEU A 563 23.36 14.23 -10.36
N LEU A 564 23.59 14.51 -9.07
CA LEU A 564 22.52 14.57 -8.06
C LEU A 564 21.48 15.66 -8.36
N PRO A 565 21.87 16.90 -8.74
CA PRO A 565 20.90 17.92 -9.12
C PRO A 565 20.06 17.56 -10.34
N LYS A 566 20.66 16.86 -11.32
CA LYS A 566 19.92 16.37 -12.49
C LYS A 566 18.88 15.30 -12.12
N ARG A 567 19.14 14.54 -11.07
CA ARG A 567 18.24 13.45 -10.64
C ARG A 567 17.14 13.91 -9.70
N PHE A 568 17.49 14.68 -8.67
CA PHE A 568 16.57 15.06 -7.59
C PHE A 568 16.12 16.53 -7.63
N GLY A 569 16.73 17.35 -8.48
CA GLY A 569 16.52 18.81 -8.52
C GLY A 569 17.58 19.56 -7.72
N ASN A 570 17.49 20.90 -7.75
CA ASN A 570 18.53 21.78 -7.21
C ASN A 570 18.42 22.06 -5.69
N SER A 571 17.41 21.52 -5.01
CA SER A 571 17.23 21.74 -3.56
C SER A 571 18.30 21.00 -2.75
N THR A 572 19.12 21.76 -2.00
CA THR A 572 20.14 21.19 -1.11
C THR A 572 19.49 20.46 0.07
N PHE A 573 18.43 21.03 0.66
CA PHE A 573 17.66 20.42 1.74
C PHE A 573 17.16 19.02 1.35
N LEU A 574 16.64 18.87 0.13
CA LEU A 574 16.20 17.57 -0.36
C LEU A 574 17.36 16.59 -0.49
N ILE A 575 18.49 17.02 -1.06
CA ILE A 575 19.66 16.13 -1.27
C ILE A 575 20.26 15.68 0.07
N ASP A 576 20.39 16.59 1.04
CA ASP A 576 20.94 16.32 2.36
C ASP A 576 20.02 15.43 3.21
N SER A 577 18.71 15.45 2.95
CA SER A 577 17.74 14.57 3.62
C SER A 577 17.87 13.08 3.24
N ILE A 578 18.36 12.77 2.03
CA ILE A 578 18.44 11.40 1.50
C ILE A 578 19.31 10.47 2.37
N PRO A 579 20.58 10.81 2.70
CA PRO A 579 21.42 9.95 3.51
C PRO A 579 20.86 9.71 4.91
N VAL A 580 20.21 10.73 5.49
CA VAL A 580 19.55 10.63 6.79
C VAL A 580 18.41 9.62 6.75
N ALA A 581 17.51 9.70 5.75
CA ALA A 581 16.43 8.73 5.61
C ALA A 581 16.94 7.30 5.37
N GLU A 582 18.02 7.13 4.61
CA GLU A 582 18.61 5.82 4.37
C GLU A 582 19.13 5.19 5.67
N PHE A 583 19.86 5.96 6.48
CA PHE A 583 20.34 5.53 7.79
C PHE A 583 19.20 5.20 8.76
N GLN A 584 18.19 6.08 8.87
CA GLN A 584 17.03 5.85 9.74
C GLN A 584 16.21 4.62 9.31
N GLY A 585 16.18 4.28 8.02
CA GLY A 585 15.47 3.12 7.51
C GLY A 585 16.17 1.77 7.72
N ARG A 586 17.41 1.73 8.20
CA ARG A 586 18.15 0.47 8.40
C ARG A 586 17.63 -0.30 9.63
N PRO A 587 17.58 -1.64 9.57
CA PRO A 587 17.27 -2.47 10.74
C PRO A 587 18.36 -2.34 11.82
N LEU A 588 18.10 -2.81 13.04
CA LEU A 588 19.12 -2.80 14.10
C LEU A 588 20.27 -3.77 13.80
N ALA A 589 21.51 -3.34 14.06
CA ALA A 589 22.72 -4.15 13.97
C ALA A 589 22.89 -5.08 15.19
N ASP A 590 21.82 -5.72 15.62
CA ASP A 590 21.81 -6.59 16.79
C ASP A 590 22.22 -8.02 16.44
N HIS A 591 21.86 -8.49 15.24
CA HIS A 591 22.10 -9.87 14.82
C HIS A 591 23.19 -9.97 13.72
N PRO A 592 24.11 -10.96 13.75
CA PRO A 592 25.19 -11.10 12.75
C PRO A 592 24.71 -11.23 11.29
N ALA A 593 23.49 -11.73 11.08
CA ALA A 593 22.88 -11.80 9.74
C ALA A 593 22.45 -10.43 9.18
N VAL A 594 22.37 -9.38 10.03
CA VAL A 594 22.10 -8.01 9.62
C VAL A 594 23.44 -7.34 9.31
N LYS A 595 23.86 -7.45 8.04
CA LYS A 595 25.11 -6.84 7.56
C LYS A 595 25.05 -5.32 7.43
N ASN A 596 23.87 -4.77 7.16
CA ASN A 596 23.62 -3.33 7.00
C ASN A 596 22.60 -2.86 8.04
N GLY A 597 23.05 -2.72 9.28
CA GLY A 597 22.20 -2.29 10.38
C GLY A 597 22.71 -0.99 11.01
N ARG A 598 21.83 -0.32 11.74
CA ARG A 598 22.16 0.86 12.56
C ARG A 598 22.33 0.48 14.03
N PRO A 599 23.10 1.24 14.82
CA PRO A 599 23.21 0.99 16.25
C PRO A 599 21.86 1.22 16.97
N PRO A 600 21.53 0.43 18.01
CA PRO A 600 20.36 0.66 18.86
C PRO A 600 20.39 2.04 19.53
N GLY A 601 19.24 2.68 19.66
CA GLY A 601 19.11 4.01 20.28
C GLY A 601 19.41 5.18 19.35
N ALA A 602 19.80 4.94 18.09
CA ALA A 602 20.13 6.01 17.14
C ALA A 602 18.95 6.94 16.86
N LEU A 603 17.69 6.47 16.97
CA LEU A 603 16.50 7.28 16.69
C LEU A 603 15.79 7.81 17.93
N THR A 604 16.38 7.69 19.13
CA THR A 604 15.77 8.26 20.35
C THR A 604 15.99 9.77 20.47
N ILE A 605 16.73 10.35 19.52
CA ILE A 605 17.02 11.79 19.44
C ILE A 605 15.73 12.54 19.08
N ALA A 606 15.51 13.67 19.76
CA ALA A 606 14.40 14.57 19.49
C ALA A 606 14.50 15.11 18.06
N ARG A 607 13.36 15.21 17.39
CA ARG A 607 13.28 15.80 16.06
C ARG A 607 13.40 17.32 16.15
N GLU A 608 14.14 17.92 15.22
CA GLU A 608 14.22 19.38 15.10
C GLU A 608 12.84 19.98 14.76
N LEU A 609 12.56 21.14 15.33
CA LEU A 609 11.33 21.87 15.06
C LEU A 609 11.35 22.42 13.63
N LEU A 610 10.18 22.48 13.00
CA LEU A 610 10.04 23.05 11.66
C LEU A 610 10.28 24.56 11.72
N ASP A 611 11.30 25.04 11.01
CA ASP A 611 11.56 26.46 10.82
C ASP A 611 10.81 27.01 9.60
N ALA A 612 10.57 28.32 9.57
CA ALA A 612 9.94 29.00 8.44
C ALA A 612 10.74 28.83 7.14
N SER A 613 12.08 28.77 7.23
CA SER A 613 12.96 28.49 6.09
C SER A 613 12.70 27.10 5.49
N THR A 614 12.54 26.08 6.33
CA THR A 614 12.22 24.70 5.92
C THR A 614 10.87 24.62 5.22
N VAL A 615 9.86 25.36 5.70
CA VAL A 615 8.53 25.40 5.06
C VAL A 615 8.59 26.16 3.74
N ALA A 616 9.34 27.26 3.65
CA ALA A 616 9.52 27.99 2.41
C ALA A 616 10.20 27.13 1.32
N GLU A 617 11.21 26.34 1.70
CA GLU A 617 11.84 25.40 0.78
C GLU A 617 10.91 24.22 0.44
N ALA A 618 10.08 23.75 1.37
CA ALA A 618 9.06 22.76 1.06
C ALA A 618 8.05 23.28 0.01
N ILE A 619 7.72 24.58 0.02
CA ILE A 619 6.88 25.23 -1.00
C ILE A 619 7.62 25.29 -2.34
N SER A 620 8.92 25.58 -2.34
CA SER A 620 9.72 25.67 -3.57
C SER A 620 9.80 24.33 -4.31
N VAL A 621 9.88 23.20 -3.59
CA VAL A 621 10.01 21.86 -4.21
C VAL A 621 8.69 21.26 -4.71
N ILE A 622 7.53 21.80 -4.33
CA ILE A 622 6.21 21.36 -4.83
C ILE A 622 5.74 22.15 -6.05
N SER A 623 6.56 23.08 -6.55
CA SER A 623 6.22 23.87 -7.73
C SER A 623 6.16 23.02 -9.00
N CYS A 624 5.41 23.50 -10.00
CA CYS A 624 5.24 22.78 -11.26
C CYS A 624 6.53 22.70 -12.09
N TRP A 625 7.41 23.72 -11.99
CA TRP A 625 8.69 23.75 -12.71
C TRP A 625 9.80 22.94 -12.03
N TYR A 626 9.62 22.51 -10.77
CA TYR A 626 10.67 21.79 -10.05
C TYR A 626 11.05 20.46 -10.75
N GLU A 627 10.08 19.86 -11.43
CA GLU A 627 10.26 18.58 -12.13
C GLU A 627 10.94 18.76 -13.49
N ASP A 628 11.03 19.98 -14.02
CA ASP A 628 11.64 20.26 -15.31
C ASP A 628 13.13 19.90 -15.32
N LYS A 629 13.53 19.14 -16.35
CA LYS A 629 14.91 18.65 -16.54
C LYS A 629 15.42 17.77 -15.40
N THR A 630 14.53 17.28 -14.52
CA THR A 630 14.85 16.29 -13.51
C THR A 630 14.43 14.89 -13.93
N GLU A 631 14.84 13.86 -13.18
CA GLU A 631 14.41 12.48 -13.42
C GLU A 631 13.14 12.09 -12.63
N TRP A 632 12.46 13.04 -11.99
CA TRP A 632 11.18 12.83 -11.29
C TRP A 632 10.10 12.32 -12.26
N GLY A 633 9.33 11.32 -11.82
CA GLY A 633 8.31 10.68 -12.65
C GLY A 633 8.84 9.74 -13.73
N GLN A 634 10.09 9.92 -14.18
CA GLN A 634 10.70 9.07 -15.18
C GLN A 634 11.50 7.93 -14.56
N ARG A 635 12.35 8.22 -13.57
CA ARG A 635 13.18 7.23 -12.85
C ARG A 635 12.98 7.24 -11.34
N VAL A 636 12.61 8.40 -10.80
CA VAL A 636 12.47 8.69 -9.37
C VAL A 636 10.99 8.90 -9.02
N GLY A 637 10.54 8.33 -7.91
CA GLY A 637 9.17 8.45 -7.43
C GLY A 637 8.18 7.51 -8.14
N TRP A 638 6.90 7.90 -8.10
CA TRP A 638 5.82 7.30 -8.88
C TRP A 638 6.00 7.63 -10.35
N ILE A 639 5.79 6.62 -11.20
CA ILE A 639 6.07 6.71 -12.64
C ILE A 639 4.95 7.44 -13.38
N TYR A 640 5.32 8.38 -14.26
CA TYR A 640 4.40 9.17 -15.07
C TYR A 640 4.03 8.48 -16.39
N GLY A 641 2.96 8.98 -17.01
CA GLY A 641 2.56 8.57 -18.36
C GLY A 641 1.91 7.19 -18.46
N SER A 642 1.35 6.66 -17.36
CA SER A 642 0.44 5.51 -17.40
C SER A 642 -0.78 5.75 -16.53
N VAL A 643 -1.93 5.22 -16.97
CA VAL A 643 -3.20 5.25 -16.20
C VAL A 643 -3.14 4.35 -14.96
N THR A 644 -2.24 3.37 -14.96
CA THR A 644 -1.98 2.43 -13.84
C THR A 644 -0.56 2.61 -13.33
N GLU A 645 -0.27 3.81 -12.81
CA GLU A 645 1.05 4.18 -12.31
C GLU A 645 1.50 3.30 -11.15
N ASP A 646 0.55 2.76 -10.39
CA ASP A 646 0.77 1.90 -9.23
C ASP A 646 1.53 0.62 -9.62
N VAL A 647 0.98 -0.15 -10.54
CA VAL A 647 1.59 -1.42 -10.97
C VAL A 647 2.95 -1.19 -11.61
N VAL A 648 3.10 -0.14 -12.43
CA VAL A 648 4.39 0.22 -13.08
C VAL A 648 5.44 0.58 -12.05
N THR A 649 5.08 1.38 -11.06
CA THR A 649 5.99 1.83 -10.00
C THR A 649 6.50 0.65 -9.18
N GLY A 650 5.61 -0.27 -8.81
CA GLY A 650 5.98 -1.51 -8.11
C GLY A 650 6.86 -2.43 -8.95
N TYR A 651 6.51 -2.63 -10.23
CA TYR A 651 7.29 -3.44 -11.16
C TYR A 651 8.71 -2.91 -11.36
N ARG A 652 8.87 -1.59 -11.51
CA ARG A 652 10.18 -0.98 -11.70
C ARG A 652 11.11 -1.19 -10.50
N MET A 653 10.58 -1.11 -9.28
CA MET A 653 11.36 -1.43 -8.08
C MET A 653 11.80 -2.90 -8.08
N HIS A 654 10.92 -3.82 -8.46
CA HIS A 654 11.25 -5.24 -8.59
C HIS A 654 12.31 -5.50 -9.67
N ASN A 655 12.27 -4.78 -10.79
CA ASN A 655 13.26 -4.89 -11.86
C ASN A 655 14.68 -4.46 -11.41
N ARG A 656 14.78 -3.55 -10.45
CA ARG A 656 16.06 -3.18 -9.80
C ARG A 656 16.60 -4.25 -8.83
N GLY A 657 15.78 -5.25 -8.49
CA GLY A 657 16.14 -6.35 -7.58
C GLY A 657 15.54 -6.23 -6.17
N TRP A 658 14.71 -5.22 -5.92
CA TRP A 658 13.97 -5.12 -4.65
C TRP A 658 12.92 -6.24 -4.52
N LYS A 659 12.55 -6.55 -3.28
CA LYS A 659 11.51 -7.52 -2.94
C LYS A 659 10.36 -6.83 -2.21
N SER A 660 9.15 -7.34 -2.36
CA SER A 660 7.99 -6.89 -1.58
C SER A 660 7.45 -8.02 -0.72
N VAL A 661 6.60 -7.67 0.25
CA VAL A 661 5.95 -8.63 1.16
C VAL A 661 4.46 -8.37 1.22
N TYR A 662 3.67 -9.45 1.23
CA TYR A 662 2.25 -9.39 1.52
C TYR A 662 1.97 -9.61 3.01
N CYS A 663 1.42 -8.62 3.70
CA CYS A 663 1.10 -8.67 5.11
C CYS A 663 -0.40 -8.92 5.31
N VAL A 664 -0.76 -10.15 5.66
CA VAL A 664 -2.13 -10.51 6.04
C VAL A 664 -2.25 -10.47 7.56
N THR A 665 -2.99 -9.49 8.04
CA THR A 665 -3.23 -9.24 9.46
C THR A 665 -4.42 -10.05 9.96
N LYS A 666 -4.49 -10.36 11.27
CA LYS A 666 -5.61 -11.17 11.83
C LYS A 666 -6.95 -10.44 11.73
N ARG A 667 -6.94 -9.13 11.96
CA ARG A 667 -8.04 -8.20 11.66
C ARG A 667 -7.64 -7.38 10.45
N ASP A 668 -8.57 -7.03 9.57
CA ASP A 668 -8.26 -6.20 8.40
C ASP A 668 -7.49 -4.95 8.82
N ALA A 669 -6.35 -4.69 8.18
CA ALA A 669 -5.51 -3.54 8.50
C ALA A 669 -6.19 -2.24 8.08
N PHE A 670 -6.65 -2.22 6.84
CA PHE A 670 -7.30 -1.08 6.20
C PHE A 670 -8.64 -1.50 5.64
N ARG A 671 -9.62 -0.59 5.69
CA ARG A 671 -10.91 -0.77 5.04
C ARG A 671 -11.27 0.48 4.26
N GLY A 672 -11.88 0.30 3.10
CA GLY A 672 -12.41 1.39 2.29
C GLY A 672 -13.85 1.19 1.87
N THR A 673 -14.42 2.15 1.16
CA THR A 673 -15.78 2.07 0.62
C THR A 673 -15.75 1.54 -0.81
N ALA A 674 -16.49 0.47 -1.11
CA ALA A 674 -16.59 -0.03 -2.48
C ALA A 674 -17.59 0.81 -3.32
N PRO A 675 -17.39 0.92 -4.65
CA PRO A 675 -18.41 1.43 -5.55
C PRO A 675 -19.70 0.61 -5.45
N ILE A 676 -20.82 1.27 -5.15
CA ILE A 676 -22.14 0.62 -5.03
C ILE A 676 -22.82 0.43 -6.39
N ASN A 677 -22.47 1.26 -7.37
CA ASN A 677 -23.08 1.27 -8.70
C ASN A 677 -22.27 0.44 -9.70
N LEU A 678 -22.99 -0.26 -10.58
CA LEU A 678 -22.36 -1.05 -11.65
C LEU A 678 -21.57 -0.17 -12.63
N THR A 679 -22.06 1.02 -12.96
CA THR A 679 -21.39 1.94 -13.89
C THR A 679 -19.98 2.31 -13.40
N ASP A 680 -19.87 2.70 -12.14
CA ASP A 680 -18.57 3.07 -11.53
C ASP A 680 -17.64 1.87 -11.48
N ARG A 681 -18.18 0.67 -11.18
CA ARG A 681 -17.41 -0.57 -11.21
C ARG A 681 -16.90 -0.91 -12.61
N LEU A 682 -17.71 -0.77 -13.65
CA LEU A 682 -17.31 -1.01 -15.04
C LEU A 682 -16.25 -0.01 -15.50
N HIS A 683 -16.41 1.27 -15.19
CA HIS A 683 -15.38 2.28 -15.46
C HIS A 683 -14.07 1.98 -14.74
N GLN A 684 -14.12 1.48 -13.51
CA GLN A 684 -12.92 1.08 -12.76
C GLN A 684 -12.20 -0.09 -13.45
N VAL A 685 -12.92 -1.15 -13.82
CA VAL A 685 -12.34 -2.31 -14.52
C VAL A 685 -11.80 -1.91 -15.90
N LEU A 686 -12.51 -1.04 -16.62
CA LEU A 686 -12.06 -0.52 -17.90
C LEU A 686 -10.73 0.23 -17.76
N ARG A 687 -10.60 1.11 -16.76
CA ARG A 687 -9.33 1.81 -16.50
C ARG A 687 -8.17 0.85 -16.21
N TRP A 688 -8.41 -0.18 -15.40
CA TRP A 688 -7.40 -1.21 -15.12
C TRP A 688 -7.00 -1.98 -16.37
N ALA A 689 -7.97 -2.31 -17.22
CA ALA A 689 -7.72 -3.00 -18.48
C ALA A 689 -6.91 -2.13 -19.45
N THR A 690 -7.32 -0.87 -19.65
CA THR A 690 -6.61 0.09 -20.51
C THR A 690 -5.17 0.31 -20.03
N GLY A 691 -4.97 0.53 -18.72
CA GLY A 691 -3.62 0.69 -18.17
C GLY A 691 -2.75 -0.56 -18.34
N SER A 692 -3.33 -1.75 -18.17
CA SER A 692 -2.60 -3.01 -18.41
C SER A 692 -2.15 -3.17 -19.87
N VAL A 693 -3.01 -2.82 -20.83
CA VAL A 693 -2.66 -2.81 -22.27
C VAL A 693 -1.57 -1.78 -22.58
N GLU A 694 -1.69 -0.58 -22.02
CA GLU A 694 -0.70 0.48 -22.17
C GLU A 694 0.67 0.03 -21.67
N ILE A 695 0.75 -0.59 -20.49
CA ILE A 695 2.00 -1.14 -19.93
C ILE A 695 2.59 -2.18 -20.87
N PHE A 696 1.77 -3.08 -21.41
CA PHE A 696 2.20 -4.15 -22.32
C PHE A 696 2.87 -3.60 -23.59
N PHE A 697 2.32 -2.54 -24.18
CA PHE A 697 2.90 -1.88 -25.36
C PHE A 697 3.96 -0.80 -25.03
N SER A 698 4.16 -0.48 -23.76
CA SER A 698 5.16 0.49 -23.32
C SER A 698 6.58 -0.08 -23.28
N ARG A 699 7.57 0.80 -23.11
CA ARG A 699 8.97 0.42 -22.84
C ARG A 699 9.15 -0.37 -21.53
N ASN A 700 8.16 -0.36 -20.64
CA ASN A 700 8.18 -1.07 -19.36
C ASN A 700 7.64 -2.51 -19.46
N ASN A 701 7.64 -3.11 -20.65
CA ASN A 701 7.15 -4.48 -20.86
C ASN A 701 7.96 -5.50 -20.02
N ALA A 702 7.24 -6.45 -19.41
CA ALA A 702 7.77 -7.50 -18.55
C ALA A 702 8.55 -8.55 -19.33
N LEU A 703 8.25 -8.72 -20.63
CA LEU A 703 9.02 -9.58 -21.52
C LEU A 703 10.45 -9.04 -21.78
N LEU A 704 10.68 -7.75 -21.54
CA LEU A 704 11.98 -7.08 -21.66
C LEU A 704 12.65 -6.85 -20.30
N ALA A 705 12.17 -7.50 -19.24
CA ALA A 705 12.70 -7.34 -17.88
C ALA A 705 14.19 -7.76 -17.78
N SER A 706 14.91 -7.14 -16.84
CA SER A 706 16.32 -7.43 -16.58
C SER A 706 16.51 -8.84 -16.00
N SER A 707 17.69 -9.44 -16.22
CA SER A 707 18.11 -10.73 -15.64
C SER A 707 18.11 -10.77 -14.11
N ARG A 708 17.94 -9.63 -13.44
CA ARG A 708 17.84 -9.49 -11.98
C ARG A 708 16.48 -9.94 -11.41
N MET A 709 15.46 -10.07 -12.25
CA MET A 709 14.16 -10.63 -11.86
C MET A 709 14.21 -12.15 -11.93
N LYS A 710 13.61 -12.85 -10.95
CA LYS A 710 13.51 -14.31 -11.01
C LYS A 710 12.73 -14.69 -12.27
N LEU A 711 13.22 -15.66 -13.06
CA LEU A 711 12.52 -16.14 -14.27
C LEU A 711 11.03 -16.42 -13.99
N THR A 712 10.72 -17.08 -12.87
CA THR A 712 9.33 -17.32 -12.44
C THR A 712 8.53 -16.04 -12.18
N ALA A 713 9.15 -14.95 -11.71
CA ALA A 713 8.48 -13.67 -11.50
C ALA A 713 8.37 -12.86 -12.80
N THR A 714 9.37 -12.95 -13.68
CA THR A 714 9.36 -12.38 -15.03
C THR A 714 8.24 -12.97 -15.89
N ASP A 715 7.92 -14.26 -15.70
CA ASP A 715 6.81 -14.94 -16.39
C ASP A 715 5.44 -14.67 -15.71
N CYS A 716 5.40 -14.41 -14.39
CA CYS A 716 4.16 -14.19 -13.64
C CYS A 716 3.62 -12.75 -13.69
N ILE A 717 4.48 -11.74 -13.83
CA ILE A 717 4.06 -10.33 -13.90
C ILE A 717 3.29 -9.98 -15.19
N PRO A 718 3.65 -10.52 -16.37
CA PRO A 718 2.81 -10.44 -17.56
C PRO A 718 1.39 -10.97 -17.35
N GLN A 719 1.16 -11.90 -16.41
CA GLN A 719 -0.18 -12.43 -16.09
C GLN A 719 -1.09 -11.37 -15.46
N CYS A 720 -0.55 -10.53 -14.57
CA CYS A 720 -1.29 -9.38 -14.05
C CYS A 720 -1.62 -8.37 -15.15
N TRP A 721 -0.88 -8.38 -16.27
CA TRP A 721 -1.01 -7.41 -17.38
C TRP A 721 -1.80 -7.94 -18.58
N ASN A 722 -1.91 -9.27 -18.74
CA ASN A 722 -2.60 -9.92 -19.87
C ASN A 722 -4.11 -10.12 -19.64
N LEU A 723 -4.67 -9.66 -18.50
CA LEU A 723 -6.11 -9.70 -18.22
C LEU A 723 -7.01 -9.12 -19.34
N PRO A 724 -6.58 -8.10 -20.14
CA PRO A 724 -7.37 -7.58 -21.25
C PRO A 724 -7.22 -8.38 -22.55
N ILE A 725 -6.11 -9.11 -22.73
CA ILE A 725 -5.77 -9.83 -23.97
C ILE A 725 -6.24 -11.28 -23.87
N HIS A 726 -7.46 -11.49 -23.40
CA HIS A 726 -8.13 -12.75 -23.59
C HIS A 726 -8.94 -12.66 -24.89
N LEU A 727 -8.68 -13.58 -25.83
CA LEU A 727 -9.54 -13.86 -26.99
C LEU A 727 -10.95 -14.38 -26.60
N HIS A 728 -11.41 -14.07 -25.38
CA HIS A 728 -12.68 -14.48 -24.79
C HIS A 728 -13.87 -14.03 -25.63
N LEU A 729 -13.82 -12.82 -26.19
CA LEU A 729 -14.91 -12.35 -27.04
C LEU A 729 -15.02 -13.19 -28.32
N SER A 730 -13.90 -13.54 -28.95
CA SER A 730 -13.87 -14.40 -30.14
C SER A 730 -14.35 -15.82 -29.85
N TYR A 731 -14.01 -16.38 -28.69
CA TYR A 731 -14.47 -17.72 -28.27
C TYR A 731 -15.95 -17.75 -27.86
N CYS A 732 -16.44 -16.71 -27.17
CA CYS A 732 -17.85 -16.60 -26.80
C CYS A 732 -18.74 -16.32 -28.01
N LEU A 733 -18.24 -15.64 -29.05
CA LEU A 733 -18.94 -15.41 -30.32
C LEU A 733 -18.92 -16.64 -31.24
N LEU A 734 -17.91 -17.51 -31.12
CA LEU A 734 -17.85 -18.79 -31.82
C LEU A 734 -19.04 -19.69 -31.46
N LEU A 735 -19.51 -19.69 -30.21
CA LEU A 735 -20.65 -20.50 -29.76
C LEU A 735 -21.95 -20.19 -30.52
N PRO A 736 -22.45 -18.93 -30.57
CA PRO A 736 -23.58 -18.55 -31.42
C PRO A 736 -23.34 -18.90 -32.90
N SER A 737 -22.17 -18.57 -33.46
CA SER A 737 -21.86 -18.81 -34.87
C SER A 737 -21.83 -20.29 -35.26
N CYS A 738 -21.46 -21.18 -34.34
CA CYS A 738 -21.54 -22.63 -34.52
C CYS A 738 -22.96 -23.19 -34.33
N THR A 739 -23.85 -22.48 -33.62
CA THR A 739 -25.27 -22.86 -33.43
C THR A 739 -26.22 -22.31 -34.49
N PHE A 740 -25.88 -21.21 -35.17
CA PHE A 740 -26.69 -20.64 -36.25
C PHE A 740 -26.95 -21.59 -37.45
N PRO A 741 -26.06 -22.55 -37.82
CA PRO A 741 -26.36 -23.55 -38.85
C PRO A 741 -27.45 -24.57 -38.43
N LEU A 742 -27.75 -24.71 -37.13
CA LEU A 742 -28.78 -25.63 -36.62
C LEU A 742 -30.21 -25.05 -36.65
N LEU A 743 -30.37 -23.76 -36.97
CA LEU A 743 -31.67 -23.08 -37.08
C LEU A 743 -32.10 -22.78 -38.52
N ARG A 744 -31.45 -23.35 -39.54
CA ARG A 744 -32.03 -23.35 -40.89
C ARG A 744 -33.15 -24.40 -40.95
N PRO A 745 -34.40 -24.02 -41.27
CA PRO A 745 -35.44 -25.00 -41.52
C PRO A 745 -35.03 -25.87 -42.70
N VAL A 746 -35.12 -27.18 -42.49
CA VAL A 746 -35.01 -28.21 -43.52
C VAL A 746 -35.99 -27.86 -44.64
N HIS A 747 -35.49 -27.44 -45.80
CA HIS A 747 -36.25 -27.49 -47.04
C HIS A 747 -35.65 -28.55 -47.96
N CYS A 748 -36.48 -29.58 -48.17
CA CYS A 748 -36.27 -30.69 -49.08
C CYS A 748 -35.86 -30.22 -50.47
N SER A 749 -34.93 -30.98 -51.05
CA SER A 749 -34.74 -31.17 -52.47
C SER A 749 -36.08 -31.41 -53.18
N ASP A 750 -36.34 -30.71 -54.28
CA ASP A 750 -36.52 -31.35 -55.59
C ASP A 750 -36.95 -30.34 -56.67
N SER A 751 -36.12 -30.23 -57.71
CA SER A 751 -36.44 -30.08 -59.14
C SER A 751 -37.34 -28.94 -59.66
N LYS A 752 -36.82 -28.30 -60.73
CA LYS A 752 -37.49 -27.50 -61.78
C LYS A 752 -37.96 -26.08 -61.41
N CYS A 753 -37.32 -25.06 -61.98
CA CYS A 753 -37.83 -24.33 -63.15
C CYS A 753 -37.03 -23.04 -63.42
N ASP A 754 -36.84 -22.80 -64.71
CA ASP A 754 -36.22 -21.64 -65.35
C ASP A 754 -36.96 -20.30 -65.12
N PHE A 755 -36.16 -19.23 -65.20
CA PHE A 755 -36.43 -17.88 -65.70
C PHE A 755 -37.89 -17.40 -65.85
N SER A 756 -38.24 -16.31 -65.16
CA SER A 756 -38.68 -15.03 -65.77
C SER A 756 -39.23 -14.01 -64.75
N SER A 757 -39.04 -12.73 -65.07
CA SER A 757 -39.67 -11.50 -64.53
C SER A 757 -39.06 -10.76 -63.31
N LEU A 758 -38.27 -9.72 -63.66
CA LEU A 758 -38.05 -8.41 -63.01
C LEU A 758 -39.39 -7.71 -62.59
N PRO A 759 -39.45 -6.58 -61.84
CA PRO A 759 -38.42 -5.54 -61.62
C PRO A 759 -38.30 -4.88 -60.21
N VAL A 760 -37.24 -4.06 -60.12
CA VAL A 760 -36.93 -2.86 -59.31
C VAL A 760 -38.16 -2.05 -58.81
N ASP A 761 -38.24 -1.68 -57.51
CA ASP A 761 -38.01 -0.32 -56.95
C ASP A 761 -38.65 -0.01 -55.58
N HIS A 762 -37.86 0.74 -54.79
CA HIS A 762 -38.18 1.79 -53.79
C HIS A 762 -39.17 1.65 -52.60
N HIS A 763 -38.66 2.18 -51.47
CA HIS A 763 -39.33 2.92 -50.37
C HIS A 763 -40.45 2.24 -49.54
N VAL A 764 -40.22 2.13 -48.22
CA VAL A 764 -41.31 2.30 -47.23
C VAL A 764 -40.81 3.06 -45.99
N ASP A 765 -41.59 4.07 -45.66
CA ASP A 765 -41.43 5.12 -44.67
C ASP A 765 -41.67 4.73 -43.20
N PHE A 766 -41.19 5.63 -42.33
CA PHE A 766 -41.65 5.91 -40.98
C PHE A 766 -43.18 5.98 -40.86
N VAL A 767 -43.75 5.37 -39.81
CA VAL A 767 -45.04 5.79 -39.25
C VAL A 767 -44.97 5.86 -37.73
N HIS A 768 -45.19 7.07 -37.24
CA HIS A 768 -45.51 7.44 -35.86
C HIS A 768 -47.04 7.38 -35.70
N ALA A 769 -47.57 6.81 -34.62
CA ALA A 769 -48.93 7.09 -34.15
C ALA A 769 -49.01 6.83 -32.64
N GLY A 770 -49.43 7.85 -31.90
CA GLY A 770 -49.58 7.81 -30.44
C GLY A 770 -50.99 7.51 -29.96
N GLY A 771 -51.11 7.46 -28.64
CA GLY A 771 -52.29 7.87 -27.88
C GLY A 771 -53.39 6.84 -27.66
N ALA A 772 -53.38 6.22 -26.48
CA ALA A 772 -54.49 6.25 -25.51
C ALA A 772 -53.94 5.93 -24.11
#